data_AF-A0A0E3WH26-F1
#
_entry.id   AF-A0A0E3WH26-F1
#
_cell.length_a   1.000
_cell.length_b   1.000
_cell.length_c   1.000
_cell.angle_alpha   90.00
_cell.angle_beta   90.00
_cell.angle_gamma   90.00
#
_symmetry.space_group_name_H-M   'P 1'
#
loop_
_entity.id
_entity.type
_entity.pdbx_description
1 polymer ?
#
loop_
_entity_poly.entity_id
_entity_poly.type
_entity_poly.pdbx_seq_one_letter_code
_entity_poly.pdbx_strand_id
1 'polypeptide(L)'
;MKVKQLVMVMLIMCVVLTGCMGGSSEAGPEPSPAPQASAAAETKQPSGNPPPEASQTVYDLKQKYDTDNNPGIMPMYNVDQDMEFIFRFNTDLGSEAIGHTLSVHTDIKALPESKVGTLEDSQLVDGKSVYSIKPLGFGVLASDSLREAGSSSWGNAPVYYIRLNYDLDAATPTPLKQPIIIPFTVKSDLPVPNLQADISPDGRLALVWSEVPGAESYNIYNASHITMENTNEALSGAEQGYADQRPLLIATVPGTSYNDFMKDGRGALGIVDETITSLQNNNVQGEYYVTAVQGDKESKFSASVDTVALSKQLPRTVASEDNLNLKLFKSAGELPKTVPVQYIDGSKAPGTVIYDTDSITIQQSGPTDVQFSIQGTALKGYVQVEKLTDADIASLAAAQSKGANQGYVEPQNNTDYVPAPDVPTIIDNNGNAGESGDNVIDQQKENTRSKVDEGNKQAVPAPTIPADLIHADSALEEYLALNLISGKTEISLQAFPEAQNARTLVDEVEKVIYQNPLILGFRGYSYDYKTLTLHTEFDDPAEVILSKQLKILAEADKVIAAAIKDGMSADEKQMAIYNYLNDNTTYDDAALENAKQQQFKSVDAKFNDSFSTYGILVKKVGVCMSYAHTFQLLSDLVQVPSMVVTGTMDGVNHAWNKVKIGGEWVNVDATNNETNSGLPYLLYNSNDATAANVDYVMDNSSWLDHELSLFQATSNAHDYYVTHGLEADSLEAYKTKLAEQLKQGKTLIVLRVLADTDSAELTQKTAEVIKQYDASKLANAGMIELGSYVAIQL
;
A
#
# COMPACT_ATOMS: atom_id res chain seq x y z
N MET A 1 -31.11 -31.62 -22.14
CA MET A 1 -32.02 -32.13 -21.09
C MET A 1 -31.28 -32.00 -19.75
N LYS A 2 -31.62 -30.94 -18.99
CA LYS A 2 -31.19 -30.54 -17.62
C LYS A 2 -29.69 -30.50 -17.25
N VAL A 3 -29.03 -29.42 -17.69
CA VAL A 3 -27.94 -28.73 -16.97
C VAL A 3 -28.62 -27.78 -15.97
N LYS A 4 -28.94 -28.28 -14.76
CA LYS A 4 -29.45 -27.49 -13.63
C LYS A 4 -29.17 -28.25 -12.32
N GLN A 5 -27.91 -28.30 -11.92
CA GLN A 5 -27.50 -28.63 -10.54
C GLN A 5 -26.19 -27.87 -10.23
N LEU A 6 -26.27 -26.55 -10.11
CA LEU A 6 -25.28 -25.77 -9.36
C LEU A 6 -25.98 -24.75 -8.43
N VAL A 7 -27.20 -25.06 -8.01
CA VAL A 7 -28.02 -24.19 -7.15
C VAL A 7 -28.40 -24.96 -5.89
N MET A 8 -27.84 -24.49 -4.77
CA MET A 8 -28.38 -24.51 -3.40
C MET A 8 -28.33 -25.77 -2.51
N VAL A 9 -27.90 -25.49 -1.26
CA VAL A 9 -28.35 -26.03 0.06
C VAL A 9 -27.55 -27.20 0.66
N MET A 10 -26.89 -26.94 1.80
CA MET A 10 -27.40 -27.50 3.07
C MET A 10 -26.97 -26.71 4.32
N LEU A 11 -27.99 -26.15 4.98
CA LEU A 11 -28.06 -25.84 6.39
C LEU A 11 -29.06 -26.87 6.98
N ILE A 12 -28.73 -27.55 8.07
CA ILE A 12 -29.63 -27.98 9.17
C ILE A 12 -28.86 -28.79 10.24
N MET A 13 -29.02 -28.33 11.47
CA MET A 13 -28.67 -28.93 12.77
C MET A 13 -29.17 -30.38 12.97
N CYS A 14 -28.48 -31.17 13.81
CA CYS A 14 -29.08 -31.71 15.04
C CYS A 14 -28.07 -32.38 15.99
N VAL A 15 -28.34 -32.15 17.27
CA VAL A 15 -27.68 -32.57 18.52
C VAL A 15 -27.85 -34.08 18.82
N VAL A 16 -26.82 -34.73 19.39
CA VAL A 16 -27.00 -35.83 20.38
C VAL A 16 -25.90 -35.77 21.45
N LEU A 17 -26.35 -35.75 22.71
CA LEU A 17 -25.59 -35.84 23.98
C LEU A 17 -25.18 -37.29 24.31
N THR A 18 -24.04 -37.47 24.99
CA THR A 18 -23.69 -38.44 26.07
C THR A 18 -22.19 -38.23 26.37
N GLY A 19 -21.61 -38.31 27.56
CA GLY A 19 -22.05 -38.68 28.90
C GLY A 19 -20.85 -39.22 29.70
N CYS A 20 -20.39 -38.43 30.68
CA CYS A 20 -19.81 -38.82 31.99
C CYS A 20 -18.43 -39.53 32.15
N MET A 21 -17.70 -38.97 33.15
CA MET A 21 -16.77 -39.59 34.13
C MET A 21 -15.37 -40.03 33.65
N GLY A 22 -14.25 -39.77 34.33
CA GLY A 22 -13.99 -39.13 35.63
C GLY A 22 -12.58 -39.49 36.13
N GLY A 23 -11.99 -38.64 37.00
CA GLY A 23 -10.84 -38.92 37.91
C GLY A 23 -9.49 -39.22 37.25
N SER A 24 -8.32 -38.91 37.82
CA SER A 24 -7.90 -38.34 39.10
C SER A 24 -6.40 -38.05 39.00
N SER A 25 -5.96 -37.08 39.80
CA SER A 25 -4.57 -36.68 40.09
C SER A 25 -3.60 -37.82 40.41
N GLU A 26 -2.31 -37.64 40.08
CA GLU A 26 -1.19 -37.83 41.02
C GLU A 26 0.13 -37.27 40.47
N ALA A 27 1.01 -36.87 41.39
CA ALA A 27 2.14 -35.96 41.20
C ALA A 27 3.51 -36.64 41.35
N GLY A 28 4.49 -36.16 40.56
CA GLY A 28 5.95 -36.10 40.83
C GLY A 28 6.76 -37.42 40.85
N PRO A 29 8.11 -37.39 40.72
CA PRO A 29 9.03 -36.25 40.89
C PRO A 29 10.10 -36.07 39.78
N GLU A 30 10.85 -34.98 39.94
CA GLU A 30 11.88 -34.32 39.10
C GLU A 30 13.12 -35.13 38.66
N PRO A 31 13.79 -34.72 37.56
CA PRO A 31 15.21 -34.94 37.31
C PRO A 31 16.05 -33.65 37.50
N SER A 32 17.34 -33.82 37.79
CA SER A 32 18.36 -32.77 37.93
C SER A 32 19.48 -32.97 36.88
N PRO A 33 20.39 -32.01 36.61
CA PRO A 33 20.20 -30.89 35.70
C PRO A 33 21.25 -30.85 34.56
N ALA A 34 21.02 -30.01 33.55
CA ALA A 34 22.01 -29.58 32.55
C ALA A 34 21.87 -28.05 32.30
N PRO A 35 22.89 -27.37 31.74
CA PRO A 35 23.40 -26.11 32.28
C PRO A 35 22.81 -24.81 31.69
N GLN A 36 23.10 -23.74 32.44
CA GLN A 36 22.60 -22.36 32.39
C GLN A 36 22.84 -21.59 31.07
N ALA A 37 21.82 -20.84 30.65
CA ALA A 37 21.96 -19.55 30.00
C ALA A 37 20.90 -18.57 30.55
N SER A 38 21.38 -17.40 30.95
CA SER A 38 20.76 -16.29 31.70
C SER A 38 19.38 -15.80 31.22
N ALA A 39 18.41 -15.77 32.14
CA ALA A 39 17.17 -14.99 32.05
C ALA A 39 17.14 -13.95 33.19
N ALA A 40 16.62 -12.75 32.88
CA ALA A 40 16.01 -11.88 33.86
C ALA A 40 14.60 -11.56 33.36
N ALA A 41 13.64 -12.40 33.75
CA ALA A 41 12.21 -12.16 33.61
C ALA A 41 11.61 -12.27 35.02
N GLU A 42 11.16 -11.14 35.57
CA GLU A 42 10.38 -11.12 36.80
C GLU A 42 8.92 -11.47 36.48
N THR A 43 8.41 -12.45 37.22
CA THR A 43 7.03 -12.92 37.17
C THR A 43 6.12 -12.00 37.98
N LYS A 44 5.10 -11.39 37.36
CA LYS A 44 3.99 -10.73 38.07
C LYS A 44 2.77 -11.65 38.07
N GLN A 45 2.27 -11.96 39.27
CA GLN A 45 0.98 -12.60 39.53
C GLN A 45 -0.18 -11.59 39.45
N PRO A 46 -1.44 -12.05 39.27
CA PRO A 46 -2.57 -11.21 38.90
C PRO A 46 -3.12 -10.43 40.11
N SER A 47 -3.06 -9.10 40.07
CA SER A 47 -3.70 -8.23 41.06
C SER A 47 -4.87 -7.47 40.43
N GLY A 48 -6.00 -7.49 41.12
CA GLY A 48 -7.28 -6.96 40.67
C GLY A 48 -7.29 -5.48 40.31
N ASN A 49 -8.39 -5.08 39.66
CA ASN A 49 -8.67 -3.77 39.10
C ASN A 49 -8.06 -2.61 39.92
N PRO A 50 -7.22 -1.77 39.28
CA PRO A 50 -6.73 -0.55 39.90
C PRO A 50 -7.90 0.41 40.22
N PRO A 51 -7.72 1.36 41.15
CA PRO A 51 -8.62 2.49 41.33
C PRO A 51 -8.66 3.33 40.03
N PRO A 52 -9.62 4.27 39.86
CA PRO A 52 -9.65 5.12 38.66
C PRO A 52 -8.39 5.99 38.64
N GLU A 53 -7.37 5.56 37.90
CA GLU A 53 -6.11 6.28 37.72
C GLU A 53 -6.38 7.58 36.96
N ALA A 54 -5.60 8.62 37.27
CA ALA A 54 -5.55 9.81 36.44
C ALA A 54 -5.35 9.38 34.98
N SER A 55 -6.16 9.91 34.06
CA SER A 55 -6.07 9.58 32.64
C SER A 55 -4.61 9.74 32.17
N GLN A 56 -4.03 8.68 31.60
CA GLN A 56 -2.72 8.73 30.98
C GLN A 56 -2.66 9.92 30.01
N THR A 57 -1.55 10.65 30.03
CA THR A 57 -1.32 11.83 29.20
C THR A 57 -0.40 11.52 28.04
N VAL A 58 -0.35 12.41 27.05
CA VAL A 58 0.60 12.30 25.94
C VAL A 58 2.05 12.32 26.46
N TYR A 59 2.32 13.05 27.56
CA TYR A 59 3.64 13.03 28.21
C TYR A 59 4.01 11.63 28.70
N ASP A 60 3.08 10.92 29.33
CA ASP A 60 3.33 9.55 29.83
C ASP A 60 3.65 8.58 28.69
N LEU A 61 3.00 8.73 27.53
CA LEU A 61 3.35 7.98 26.32
C LEU A 61 4.77 8.31 25.83
N LYS A 62 5.14 9.59 25.77
CA LYS A 62 6.50 9.97 25.34
C LYS A 62 7.58 9.44 26.28
N GLN A 63 7.31 9.39 27.58
CA GLN A 63 8.23 8.76 28.54
C GLN A 63 8.37 7.24 28.30
N LYS A 64 7.28 6.55 27.91
CA LYS A 64 7.33 5.11 27.55
C LYS A 64 8.30 4.84 26.39
N TYR A 65 8.39 5.75 25.42
CA TYR A 65 9.23 5.61 24.23
C TYR A 65 10.55 6.43 24.27
N ASP A 66 10.89 7.07 25.39
CA ASP A 66 12.09 7.92 25.54
C ASP A 66 12.15 9.09 24.52
N THR A 67 10.99 9.67 24.20
CA THR A 67 10.86 10.79 23.24
C THR A 67 10.47 12.13 23.89
N ASP A 68 10.44 12.22 25.23
CA ASP A 68 10.06 13.42 25.95
C ASP A 68 11.14 14.53 25.94
N ASN A 69 12.40 14.16 25.71
CA ASN A 69 13.56 15.05 25.82
C ASN A 69 13.99 15.71 24.50
N ASN A 70 13.31 15.45 23.37
CA ASN A 70 13.70 16.01 22.08
C ASN A 70 12.47 16.48 21.26
N PRO A 71 11.90 17.65 21.56
CA PRO A 71 10.73 18.14 20.83
C PRO A 71 11.05 18.56 19.39
N GLY A 72 12.31 18.62 18.96
CA GLY A 72 12.66 19.21 17.68
C GLY A 72 12.24 20.69 17.58
N ILE A 73 12.06 21.17 16.35
CA ILE A 73 11.51 22.50 16.05
C ILE A 73 10.39 22.29 15.02
N MET A 74 9.19 22.80 15.31
CA MET A 74 8.03 22.67 14.43
C MET A 74 8.29 23.31 13.06
N PRO A 75 7.63 22.82 11.98
CA PRO A 75 7.77 23.39 10.64
C PRO A 75 7.43 24.88 10.55
N MET A 76 8.08 25.58 9.61
CA MET A 76 7.75 26.95 9.25
C MET A 76 7.04 26.99 7.90
N TYR A 77 5.78 27.38 7.86
CA TYR A 77 5.00 27.34 6.62
C TYR A 77 5.06 28.65 5.83
N ASN A 78 4.85 28.60 4.53
CA ASN A 78 4.64 29.80 3.70
C ASN A 78 5.63 30.95 3.97
N VAL A 79 6.93 30.64 4.10
CA VAL A 79 7.97 31.66 4.27
C VAL A 79 8.10 32.48 3.00
N ASP A 80 8.62 33.70 3.12
CA ASP A 80 8.92 34.53 1.94
C ASP A 80 9.93 33.84 1.01
N GLN A 81 9.85 34.12 -0.29
CA GLN A 81 10.64 33.42 -1.31
C GLN A 81 12.16 33.55 -1.12
N ASP A 82 12.61 34.64 -0.51
CA ASP A 82 14.01 34.98 -0.22
C ASP A 82 14.35 34.87 1.28
N MET A 83 13.52 34.20 2.08
CA MET A 83 13.67 34.08 3.54
C MET A 83 15.10 33.71 3.95
N GLU A 84 15.68 34.53 4.83
CA GLU A 84 16.92 34.27 5.54
C GLU A 84 16.62 33.61 6.89
N PHE A 85 17.15 32.42 7.12
CA PHE A 85 17.05 31.76 8.41
C PHE A 85 18.29 32.07 9.26
N ILE A 86 18.08 32.59 10.47
CA ILE A 86 19.16 33.03 11.37
C ILE A 86 19.18 32.14 12.62
N PHE A 87 20.27 31.39 12.82
CA PHE A 87 20.49 30.50 13.95
C PHE A 87 21.47 31.14 14.93
N ARG A 88 21.03 31.35 16.17
CA ARG A 88 21.85 31.90 17.26
C ARG A 88 22.24 30.78 18.23
N PHE A 89 23.54 30.58 18.41
CA PHE A 89 24.09 29.59 19.32
C PHE A 89 24.45 30.21 20.66
N ASN A 90 24.36 29.47 21.76
CA ASN A 90 24.79 29.93 23.08
C ASN A 90 26.31 29.89 23.31
N THR A 91 27.05 29.41 22.31
CA THR A 91 28.49 29.22 22.31
C THR A 91 29.10 29.74 21.01
N ASP A 92 30.41 30.01 21.02
CA ASP A 92 31.22 30.13 19.79
C ASP A 92 31.52 28.73 19.27
N LEU A 93 31.06 28.39 18.05
CA LEU A 93 31.34 27.11 17.39
C LEU A 93 32.71 27.07 16.71
N GLY A 94 33.35 28.22 16.50
CA GLY A 94 34.57 28.37 15.72
C GLY A 94 34.33 28.34 14.21
N SER A 95 35.32 28.80 13.45
CA SER A 95 35.24 28.92 11.99
C SER A 95 35.24 27.58 11.24
N GLU A 96 35.70 26.50 11.88
CA GLU A 96 35.71 25.15 11.29
C GLU A 96 34.30 24.54 11.22
N ALA A 97 33.31 25.12 11.91
CA ALA A 97 31.93 24.65 11.88
C ALA A 97 31.12 25.17 10.67
N ILE A 98 31.63 26.16 9.93
CA ILE A 98 31.01 26.72 8.72
C ILE A 98 30.88 25.62 7.65
N GLY A 99 29.72 25.50 6.98
CA GLY A 99 29.44 24.44 6.00
C GLY A 99 29.13 23.05 6.59
N HIS A 100 29.30 22.88 7.91
CA HIS A 100 29.00 21.64 8.63
C HIS A 100 27.88 21.81 9.68
N THR A 101 27.51 23.04 10.00
CA THR A 101 26.51 23.34 11.03
C THR A 101 25.08 23.23 10.49
N LEU A 102 24.84 23.81 9.31
CA LEU A 102 23.54 23.93 8.67
C LEU A 102 23.59 23.46 7.22
N SER A 103 22.50 22.91 6.72
CA SER A 103 22.27 22.70 5.30
C SER A 103 20.78 22.65 4.99
N VAL A 104 20.40 22.97 3.74
CA VAL A 104 19.01 22.84 3.28
C VAL A 104 18.91 21.68 2.30
N HIS A 105 17.83 20.92 2.41
CA HIS A 105 17.58 19.70 1.67
C HIS A 105 16.17 19.68 1.10
N THR A 106 15.97 18.90 0.04
CA THR A 106 14.65 18.64 -0.56
C THR A 106 14.01 17.36 -0.03
N ASP A 107 14.76 16.53 0.70
CA ASP A 107 14.27 15.29 1.31
C ASP A 107 14.49 15.28 2.83
N ILE A 108 13.54 14.62 3.53
CA ILE A 108 13.49 14.59 4.99
C ILE A 108 14.67 13.85 5.63
N LYS A 109 15.26 12.88 4.93
CA LYS A 109 16.48 12.18 5.41
C LYS A 109 17.68 13.12 5.47
N ALA A 110 17.60 14.26 4.76
CA ALA A 110 18.61 15.30 4.71
C ALA A 110 20.03 14.76 4.42
N LEU A 111 20.11 13.78 3.52
CA LEU A 111 21.36 13.19 3.06
C LEU A 111 22.08 14.14 2.08
N PRO A 112 23.41 14.05 1.92
CA PRO A 112 24.18 14.93 1.05
C PRO A 112 23.65 15.09 -0.37
N GLU A 113 23.06 14.04 -0.93
CA GLU A 113 22.49 13.96 -2.29
C GLU A 113 21.31 14.90 -2.49
N SER A 114 20.54 15.18 -1.43
CA SER A 114 19.39 16.08 -1.44
C SER A 114 19.75 17.55 -1.15
N LYS A 115 21.04 17.85 -0.94
CA LYS A 115 21.48 19.18 -0.51
C LYS A 115 21.22 20.23 -1.60
N VAL A 116 20.59 21.32 -1.21
CA VAL A 116 20.32 22.49 -2.06
C VAL A 116 21.45 23.51 -1.95
N GLY A 117 21.75 24.19 -3.06
CA GLY A 117 22.70 25.31 -3.08
C GLY A 117 22.18 26.49 -2.26
N THR A 118 23.00 27.00 -1.34
CA THR A 118 22.65 28.09 -0.43
C THR A 118 23.81 29.08 -0.28
N LEU A 119 23.49 30.29 0.18
CA LEU A 119 24.46 31.27 0.65
C LEU A 119 24.48 31.23 2.17
N GLU A 120 25.63 30.89 2.74
CA GLU A 120 25.84 30.82 4.19
C GLU A 120 26.67 32.02 4.66
N ASP A 121 26.28 32.62 5.79
CA ASP A 121 27.06 33.65 6.48
C ASP A 121 27.22 33.27 7.97
N SER A 122 28.29 33.75 8.60
CA SER A 122 28.57 33.49 10.01
C SER A 122 29.28 34.68 10.65
N GLN A 123 28.82 35.06 11.83
CA GLN A 123 29.42 36.14 12.62
C GLN A 123 29.46 35.79 14.11
N LEU A 124 30.34 36.47 14.84
CA LEU A 124 30.37 36.43 16.30
C LEU A 124 29.69 37.67 16.88
N VAL A 125 28.65 37.45 17.68
CA VAL A 125 27.94 38.50 18.41
C VAL A 125 28.08 38.19 19.90
N ASP A 126 28.67 39.10 20.66
CA ASP A 126 28.94 38.92 22.11
C ASP A 126 29.64 37.59 22.46
N GLY A 127 30.56 37.15 21.60
CA GLY A 127 31.31 35.90 21.80
C GLY A 127 30.51 34.62 21.51
N LYS A 128 29.37 34.74 20.83
CA LYS A 128 28.49 33.64 20.43
C LYS A 128 28.33 33.60 18.92
N SER A 129 28.22 32.40 18.35
CA SER A 129 28.02 32.25 16.91
C SER A 129 26.59 32.58 16.48
N VAL A 130 26.47 33.37 15.41
CA VAL A 130 25.23 33.61 14.69
C VAL A 130 25.47 33.19 13.24
N TYR A 131 24.76 32.18 12.79
CA TYR A 131 24.81 31.64 11.44
C TYR A 131 23.55 32.03 10.69
N SER A 132 23.67 32.36 9.41
CA SER A 132 22.50 32.52 8.55
C SER A 132 22.63 31.77 7.23
N ILE A 133 21.48 31.37 6.70
CA ILE A 133 21.38 30.64 5.43
C ILE A 133 20.29 31.25 4.55
N LYS A 134 20.64 31.49 3.29
CA LYS A 134 19.81 32.14 2.26
C LYS A 134 19.72 31.31 0.99
N PRO A 135 18.68 31.48 0.18
CA PRO A 135 18.62 30.85 -1.13
C PRO A 135 19.71 31.37 -2.07
N LEU A 136 20.20 30.49 -2.94
CA LEU A 136 21.16 30.82 -4.00
C LEU A 136 20.49 30.75 -5.38
N GLY A 137 20.49 31.87 -6.11
CA GLY A 137 19.93 31.91 -7.48
C GLY A 137 18.43 31.63 -7.47
N PHE A 138 17.94 30.86 -8.44
CA PHE A 138 16.51 30.57 -8.59
C PHE A 138 16.03 29.29 -7.86
N GLY A 139 16.91 28.66 -7.06
CA GLY A 139 16.59 27.45 -6.32
C GLY A 139 16.35 26.22 -7.20
N VAL A 140 15.67 25.21 -6.64
CA VAL A 140 15.30 23.95 -7.32
C VAL A 140 13.89 24.04 -7.91
N LEU A 141 13.63 23.26 -8.97
CA LEU A 141 12.36 23.28 -9.71
C LEU A 141 11.91 24.69 -10.15
N ALA A 142 12.85 25.57 -10.50
CA ALA A 142 12.52 26.93 -10.93
C ALA A 142 11.65 26.94 -12.20
N SER A 143 10.49 27.58 -12.15
CA SER A 143 9.64 27.88 -13.30
C SER A 143 10.30 28.92 -14.21
N ASP A 144 9.83 29.01 -15.46
CA ASP A 144 10.32 30.04 -16.38
C ASP A 144 10.00 31.46 -15.87
N SER A 145 8.83 31.66 -15.25
CA SER A 145 8.47 32.91 -14.58
C SER A 145 9.43 33.30 -13.46
N LEU A 146 9.84 32.33 -12.62
CA LEU A 146 10.79 32.58 -11.53
C LEU A 146 12.18 32.93 -12.07
N ARG A 147 12.60 32.29 -13.16
CA ARG A 147 13.88 32.59 -13.84
C ARG A 147 13.87 33.97 -14.48
N GLU A 148 12.76 34.38 -15.08
CA GLU A 148 12.59 35.69 -15.68
C GLU A 148 12.58 36.82 -14.65
N ALA A 149 12.03 36.58 -13.45
CA ALA A 149 12.04 37.56 -12.36
C ALA A 149 13.47 37.89 -11.87
N GLY A 150 14.41 36.95 -11.96
CA GLY A 150 15.85 37.16 -11.72
C GLY A 150 16.26 37.42 -10.26
N SER A 151 15.32 37.39 -9.31
CA SER A 151 15.58 37.49 -7.87
C SER A 151 16.02 36.15 -7.26
N SER A 152 16.76 36.20 -6.13
CA SER A 152 17.10 34.98 -5.40
C SER A 152 15.85 34.34 -4.80
N SER A 153 15.72 33.02 -4.86
CA SER A 153 14.55 32.28 -4.38
C SER A 153 14.92 30.86 -3.95
N TRP A 154 14.21 30.33 -2.95
CA TRP A 154 14.30 28.92 -2.57
C TRP A 154 13.87 27.97 -3.71
N GLY A 155 13.02 28.44 -4.62
CA GLY A 155 12.52 27.68 -5.78
C GLY A 155 11.04 27.30 -5.65
N ASN A 156 10.67 26.17 -6.27
CA ASN A 156 9.31 25.65 -6.27
C ASN A 156 9.21 24.20 -5.77
N ALA A 157 10.19 23.68 -5.02
CA ALA A 157 9.98 22.38 -4.37
C ALA A 157 8.81 22.48 -3.38
N PRO A 158 7.98 21.44 -3.26
CA PRO A 158 6.82 21.44 -2.36
C PRO A 158 7.17 21.73 -0.90
N VAL A 159 8.31 21.21 -0.43
CA VAL A 159 8.82 21.35 0.94
C VAL A 159 10.34 21.26 0.93
N TYR A 160 10.96 21.96 1.89
CA TYR A 160 12.39 21.95 2.14
C TYR A 160 12.66 21.59 3.60
N TYR A 161 13.89 21.18 3.90
CA TYR A 161 14.29 20.69 5.21
C TYR A 161 15.62 21.34 5.61
N ILE A 162 15.62 22.12 6.69
CA ILE A 162 16.86 22.62 7.30
C ILE A 162 17.39 21.52 8.21
N ARG A 163 18.62 21.08 7.95
CA ARG A 163 19.38 20.17 8.81
C ARG A 163 20.26 20.98 9.75
N LEU A 164 20.09 20.79 11.04
CA LEU A 164 20.90 21.40 12.10
C LEU A 164 21.69 20.30 12.82
N ASN A 165 23.03 20.42 12.85
CA ASN A 165 23.92 19.40 13.41
C ASN A 165 24.44 19.71 14.83
N TYR A 166 24.16 20.90 15.37
CA TYR A 166 24.68 21.35 16.68
C TYR A 166 23.55 21.84 17.58
N ASP A 167 23.71 21.61 18.88
CA ASP A 167 22.78 22.11 19.90
C ASP A 167 22.89 23.64 20.01
N LEU A 168 21.78 24.34 19.76
CA LEU A 168 21.69 25.80 19.82
C LEU A 168 21.86 26.33 21.25
N ASP A 169 21.40 25.58 22.25
CA ASP A 169 21.27 26.03 23.62
C ASP A 169 22.44 25.60 24.51
N ALA A 170 23.28 24.65 24.04
CA ALA A 170 24.46 24.17 24.75
C ALA A 170 25.48 25.29 25.05
N ALA A 171 26.04 25.25 26.27
CA ALA A 171 27.05 26.20 26.73
C ALA A 171 28.44 25.99 26.09
N THR A 172 28.65 24.87 25.40
CA THR A 172 29.87 24.51 24.67
C THR A 172 29.48 23.90 23.33
N PRO A 173 30.36 23.94 22.30
CA PRO A 173 30.07 23.37 20.98
C PRO A 173 29.74 21.89 21.09
N THR A 174 28.46 21.55 20.94
CA THR A 174 27.96 20.20 21.18
C THR A 174 27.27 19.70 19.91
N PRO A 175 27.92 18.80 19.15
CA PRO A 175 27.27 18.12 18.04
C PRO A 175 26.08 17.30 18.54
N LEU A 176 24.98 17.35 17.81
CA LEU A 176 23.82 16.53 18.09
C LEU A 176 24.10 15.09 17.66
N LYS A 177 23.66 14.12 18.46
CA LYS A 177 23.75 12.69 18.09
C LYS A 177 22.93 12.36 16.84
N GLN A 178 21.78 13.03 16.70
CA GLN A 178 20.92 13.01 15.53
C GLN A 178 20.62 14.47 15.15
N PRO A 179 20.68 14.83 13.87
CA PRO A 179 20.39 16.20 13.45
C PRO A 179 18.93 16.56 13.76
N ILE A 180 18.68 17.83 14.07
CA ILE A 180 17.32 18.36 14.07
C ILE A 180 16.98 18.70 12.62
N ILE A 181 15.84 18.20 12.14
CA ILE A 181 15.30 18.46 10.81
C ILE A 181 14.11 19.41 10.97
N ILE A 182 14.19 20.59 10.34
CA ILE A 182 13.16 21.64 10.42
C ILE A 182 12.53 21.82 9.03
N PRO A 183 11.32 21.32 8.80
CA PRO A 183 10.65 21.51 7.52
C PRO A 183 10.26 22.98 7.31
N PHE A 184 10.29 23.45 6.07
CA PHE A 184 9.66 24.71 5.69
C PHE A 184 9.07 24.68 4.29
N THR A 185 8.04 25.49 4.06
CA THR A 185 7.43 25.68 2.74
C THR A 185 7.51 27.14 2.31
N VAL A 186 7.63 27.38 1.01
CA VAL A 186 7.72 28.73 0.44
C VAL A 186 6.33 29.19 0.04
N LYS A 187 5.98 30.44 0.38
CA LYS A 187 4.66 31.00 0.12
C LYS A 187 4.31 30.97 -1.36
N SER A 188 3.08 30.57 -1.63
CA SER A 188 2.46 30.60 -2.96
C SER A 188 1.40 31.69 -3.04
N ASP A 189 1.12 32.19 -4.25
CA ASP A 189 0.06 33.18 -4.50
C ASP A 189 -1.36 32.57 -4.44
N LEU A 190 -1.46 31.26 -4.69
CA LEU A 190 -2.69 30.47 -4.72
C LEU A 190 -2.46 29.14 -3.96
N PRO A 191 -3.52 28.49 -3.44
CA PRO A 191 -3.40 27.12 -2.94
C PRO A 191 -2.78 26.19 -3.99
N VAL A 192 -1.87 25.33 -3.55
CA VAL A 192 -1.19 24.36 -4.41
C VAL A 192 -2.12 23.17 -4.63
N PRO A 193 -2.36 22.72 -5.88
CA PRO A 193 -3.16 21.54 -6.15
C PRO A 193 -2.60 20.29 -5.47
N ASN A 194 -3.47 19.51 -4.80
CA ASN A 194 -3.10 18.20 -4.26
C ASN A 194 -3.18 17.14 -5.37
N LEU A 195 -2.09 17.00 -6.13
CA LEU A 195 -2.00 16.10 -7.28
C LEU A 195 -1.87 14.64 -6.85
N GLN A 196 -2.68 13.77 -7.46
CA GLN A 196 -2.65 12.33 -7.26
C GLN A 196 -2.70 11.58 -8.59
N ALA A 197 -2.22 10.34 -8.59
CA ALA A 197 -2.42 9.40 -9.67
C ALA A 197 -3.72 8.62 -9.45
N ASP A 198 -4.56 8.56 -10.46
CA ASP A 198 -5.74 7.69 -10.49
C ASP A 198 -5.55 6.68 -11.63
N ILE A 199 -5.41 5.40 -11.28
CA ILE A 199 -5.29 4.32 -12.25
C ILE A 199 -6.66 3.66 -12.36
N SER A 200 -7.27 3.76 -13.54
CA SER A 200 -8.58 3.15 -13.79
C SER A 200 -8.49 1.61 -13.79
N PRO A 201 -9.62 0.89 -13.63
CA PRO A 201 -9.63 -0.58 -13.66
C PRO A 201 -9.11 -1.23 -14.95
N ASP A 202 -9.05 -0.46 -16.05
CA ASP A 202 -8.42 -0.85 -17.32
C ASP A 202 -6.95 -0.38 -17.42
N GLY A 203 -6.32 -0.10 -16.27
CA GLY A 203 -4.90 0.19 -16.13
C GLY A 203 -4.46 1.50 -16.76
N ARG A 204 -5.30 2.54 -16.81
CA ARG A 204 -4.94 3.83 -17.44
C ARG A 204 -4.71 4.90 -16.38
N LEU A 205 -3.61 5.64 -16.54
CA LEU A 205 -3.31 6.78 -15.68
C LEU A 205 -4.17 7.99 -16.03
N ALA A 206 -4.76 8.60 -15.01
CA ALA A 206 -5.21 9.98 -15.01
C ALA A 206 -4.51 10.74 -13.86
N LEU A 207 -4.10 11.97 -14.14
CA LEU A 207 -3.73 12.93 -13.11
C LEU A 207 -5.02 13.55 -12.58
N VAL A 208 -5.20 13.58 -11.26
CA VAL A 208 -6.38 14.17 -10.60
C VAL A 208 -5.96 15.06 -9.44
N TRP A 209 -6.72 16.11 -9.17
CA TRP A 209 -6.47 17.00 -8.03
C TRP A 209 -7.76 17.63 -7.52
N SER A 210 -7.74 18.19 -6.32
CA SER A 210 -8.89 18.94 -5.77
C SER A 210 -9.02 20.32 -6.41
N GLU A 211 -10.24 20.82 -6.57
CA GLU A 211 -10.49 22.18 -7.08
C GLU A 211 -9.89 23.23 -6.12
N VAL A 212 -9.06 24.11 -6.65
CA VAL A 212 -8.49 25.25 -5.92
C VAL A 212 -9.47 26.42 -5.97
N PRO A 213 -9.94 26.94 -4.82
CA PRO A 213 -10.89 28.04 -4.80
C PRO A 213 -10.40 29.28 -5.57
N GLY A 214 -11.17 29.66 -6.60
CA GLY A 214 -10.89 30.82 -7.44
C GLY A 214 -9.95 30.57 -8.62
N ALA A 215 -9.42 29.36 -8.79
CA ALA A 215 -8.65 29.00 -9.98
C ALA A 215 -9.52 29.04 -11.25
N GLU A 216 -8.98 29.61 -12.33
CA GLU A 216 -9.62 29.69 -13.64
C GLU A 216 -9.19 28.53 -14.55
N SER A 217 -7.97 28.02 -14.33
CA SER A 217 -7.39 26.89 -15.04
C SER A 217 -6.23 26.29 -14.25
N TYR A 218 -5.69 25.18 -14.75
CA TYR A 218 -4.55 24.48 -14.18
C TYR A 218 -3.52 24.20 -15.26
N ASN A 219 -2.26 24.46 -14.97
CA ASN A 219 -1.14 24.13 -15.84
C ASN A 219 -0.57 22.77 -15.45
N ILE A 220 -0.32 21.92 -16.43
CA ILE A 220 0.30 20.60 -16.26
C ILE A 220 1.73 20.70 -16.78
N TYR A 221 2.68 20.36 -15.90
CA TYR A 221 4.09 20.32 -16.21
C TYR A 221 4.60 18.88 -16.23
N ASN A 222 5.60 18.61 -17.07
CA ASN A 222 6.29 17.32 -17.11
C ASN A 222 7.81 17.54 -17.06
N ALA A 223 8.48 16.78 -16.21
CA ALA A 223 9.92 16.54 -16.29
C ALA A 223 10.13 15.11 -16.79
N SER A 224 11.03 14.90 -17.76
CA SER A 224 11.39 13.57 -18.26
C SER A 224 12.74 13.62 -18.99
N HIS A 225 13.43 12.49 -19.05
CA HIS A 225 14.56 12.33 -19.96
C HIS A 225 14.03 12.21 -21.39
N ILE A 226 14.57 13.03 -22.31
CA ILE A 226 14.21 12.93 -23.73
C ILE A 226 15.05 11.79 -24.35
N THR A 227 14.49 10.58 -24.40
CA THR A 227 15.12 9.42 -25.05
C THR A 227 14.45 9.08 -26.37
N MET A 228 15.17 8.38 -27.27
CA MET A 228 14.61 7.95 -28.56
C MET A 228 13.64 6.76 -28.43
N GLU A 229 13.72 6.00 -27.34
CA GLU A 229 13.00 4.73 -27.16
C GLU A 229 11.72 4.86 -26.30
N ASN A 230 11.38 6.06 -25.83
CA ASN A 230 10.24 6.33 -24.94
C ASN A 230 10.32 5.42 -23.68
N THR A 231 11.51 5.36 -23.08
CA THR A 231 11.79 4.61 -21.85
C THR A 231 11.45 5.48 -20.64
N ASN A 232 10.61 4.98 -19.75
CA ASN A 232 10.26 5.67 -18.52
C ASN A 232 11.39 5.55 -17.47
N GLU A 233 12.39 6.41 -17.58
CA GLU A 233 13.56 6.43 -16.70
C GLU A 233 13.34 7.30 -15.45
N ALA A 234 13.88 6.85 -14.31
CA ALA A 234 13.84 7.60 -13.06
C ALA A 234 14.60 8.93 -13.19
N LEU A 235 14.00 10.00 -12.67
CA LEU A 235 14.62 11.31 -12.53
C LEU A 235 15.24 11.46 -11.14
N SER A 236 16.09 12.47 -10.99
CA SER A 236 16.53 12.91 -9.68
C SER A 236 15.34 13.51 -8.94
N GLY A 237 14.71 12.76 -8.05
CA GLY A 237 13.61 13.25 -7.21
C GLY A 237 14.08 14.10 -6.02
N ALA A 238 13.21 14.19 -5.00
CA ALA A 238 13.50 14.90 -3.75
C ALA A 238 14.79 14.41 -3.06
N GLU A 239 15.04 13.10 -3.06
CA GLU A 239 16.22 12.47 -2.46
C GLU A 239 17.55 12.90 -3.11
N GLN A 240 17.48 13.45 -4.32
CA GLN A 240 18.62 13.83 -5.15
C GLN A 240 18.63 15.31 -5.52
N GLY A 241 17.90 16.15 -4.76
CA GLY A 241 17.95 17.60 -4.93
C GLY A 241 17.27 18.12 -6.19
N TYR A 242 16.45 17.30 -6.85
CA TYR A 242 15.87 17.63 -8.16
C TYR A 242 16.92 18.00 -9.23
N ALA A 243 18.12 17.41 -9.14
CA ALA A 243 19.32 17.89 -9.84
C ALA A 243 19.20 17.93 -11.39
N ASP A 244 18.43 17.02 -11.98
CA ASP A 244 18.20 16.92 -13.43
C ASP A 244 16.80 17.39 -13.87
N GLN A 245 15.96 17.84 -12.93
CA GLN A 245 14.57 18.15 -13.24
C GLN A 245 14.38 19.57 -13.76
N ARG A 246 13.67 19.65 -14.89
CA ARG A 246 13.21 20.90 -15.50
C ARG A 246 11.77 20.72 -15.97
N PRO A 247 10.78 20.91 -15.09
CA PRO A 247 9.37 20.76 -15.47
C PRO A 247 9.01 21.72 -16.61
N LEU A 248 8.51 21.17 -17.72
CA LEU A 248 8.06 21.91 -18.90
C LEU A 248 6.53 21.93 -18.96
N LEU A 249 5.94 23.10 -19.26
CA LEU A 249 4.50 23.21 -19.45
C LEU A 249 4.07 22.38 -20.66
N ILE A 250 3.20 21.39 -20.44
CA ILE A 250 2.69 20.51 -21.51
C ILE A 250 1.23 20.77 -21.86
N ALA A 251 0.42 21.24 -20.91
CA ALA A 251 -1.00 21.53 -21.12
C ALA A 251 -1.53 22.55 -20.12
N THR A 252 -2.65 23.19 -20.46
CA THR A 252 -3.46 24.00 -19.54
C THR A 252 -4.90 23.55 -19.69
N VAL A 253 -5.57 23.21 -18.58
CA VAL A 253 -6.92 22.66 -18.58
C VAL A 253 -7.84 23.42 -17.61
N PRO A 254 -9.14 23.53 -17.90
CA PRO A 254 -10.09 24.19 -16.98
C PRO A 254 -10.59 23.27 -15.85
N GLY A 255 -10.39 21.95 -15.99
CA GLY A 255 -10.89 20.94 -15.06
C GLY A 255 -9.82 20.45 -14.09
N THR A 256 -10.19 19.50 -13.24
CA THR A 256 -9.36 18.94 -12.18
C THR A 256 -8.79 17.54 -12.51
N SER A 257 -8.74 17.21 -13.80
CA SER A 257 -8.19 15.94 -14.27
C SER A 257 -7.54 16.10 -15.63
N TYR A 258 -6.50 15.29 -15.87
CA TYR A 258 -5.79 15.24 -17.14
C TYR A 258 -5.27 13.82 -17.45
N ASN A 259 -5.56 13.33 -18.65
CA ASN A 259 -5.06 12.04 -19.15
C ASN A 259 -4.60 12.09 -20.62
N ASP A 260 -4.57 13.27 -21.25
CA ASP A 260 -4.25 13.42 -22.67
C ASP A 260 -2.76 13.66 -22.92
N PHE A 261 -1.91 12.73 -22.45
CA PHE A 261 -0.45 12.82 -22.52
C PHE A 261 0.09 12.87 -23.97
N MET A 262 -0.70 12.40 -24.93
CA MET A 262 -0.41 12.45 -26.37
C MET A 262 -0.84 13.76 -27.05
N LYS A 263 -1.64 14.59 -26.39
CA LYS A 263 -2.22 15.84 -26.91
C LYS A 263 -3.06 15.61 -28.17
N ASP A 264 -3.80 14.51 -28.22
CA ASP A 264 -4.63 14.10 -29.36
C ASP A 264 -6.11 13.91 -29.00
N GLY A 265 -6.48 14.16 -27.75
CA GLY A 265 -7.84 14.04 -27.23
C GLY A 265 -8.30 12.60 -26.98
N ARG A 266 -7.40 11.60 -27.09
CA ARG A 266 -7.74 10.17 -26.93
C ARG A 266 -7.32 9.60 -25.58
N GLY A 267 -6.83 10.42 -24.66
CA GLY A 267 -6.49 9.99 -23.29
C GLY A 267 -5.38 8.94 -23.28
N ALA A 268 -4.35 9.17 -24.09
CA ALA A 268 -3.19 8.30 -24.30
C ALA A 268 -3.49 6.90 -24.87
N LEU A 269 -4.63 6.75 -25.57
CA LEU A 269 -4.98 5.53 -26.30
C LEU A 269 -4.54 5.58 -27.78
N GLY A 270 -3.92 4.48 -28.23
CA GLY A 270 -3.67 4.18 -29.63
C GLY A 270 -4.87 3.48 -30.25
N ILE A 271 -5.93 4.23 -30.53
CA ILE A 271 -7.13 3.70 -31.20
C ILE A 271 -6.87 3.64 -32.70
N VAL A 272 -7.00 2.45 -33.30
CA VAL A 272 -6.94 2.25 -34.75
C VAL A 272 -8.34 2.41 -35.34
N ASP A 273 -9.33 1.74 -34.76
CA ASP A 273 -10.76 1.83 -35.08
C ASP A 273 -11.62 1.38 -33.87
N GLU A 274 -12.93 1.20 -34.07
CA GLU A 274 -13.87 0.79 -33.01
C GLU A 274 -13.55 -0.59 -32.39
N THR A 275 -12.86 -1.45 -33.15
CA THR A 275 -12.51 -2.83 -32.78
C THR A 275 -11.10 -2.96 -32.22
N ILE A 276 -10.17 -2.08 -32.61
CA ILE A 276 -8.75 -2.19 -32.25
C ILE A 276 -8.27 -0.99 -31.42
N THR A 277 -7.78 -1.30 -30.22
CA THR A 277 -6.96 -0.41 -29.40
C THR A 277 -5.61 -1.07 -29.17
N SER A 278 -4.56 -0.53 -29.78
CA SER A 278 -3.23 -1.15 -29.82
C SER A 278 -2.27 -0.59 -28.78
N LEU A 279 -2.51 0.62 -28.27
CA LEU A 279 -1.70 1.24 -27.23
C LEU A 279 -2.61 1.83 -26.15
N GLN A 280 -2.11 1.87 -24.92
CA GLN A 280 -2.59 2.72 -23.84
C GLN A 280 -1.41 3.28 -23.05
N ASN A 281 -1.65 4.26 -22.16
CA ASN A 281 -0.60 4.95 -21.40
C ASN A 281 0.57 5.45 -22.27
N ASN A 282 0.30 5.77 -23.53
CA ASN A 282 1.36 6.19 -24.45
C ASN A 282 1.83 7.62 -24.09
N ASN A 283 3.14 7.84 -24.10
CA ASN A 283 3.81 9.07 -23.61
C ASN A 283 3.61 9.38 -22.11
N VAL A 284 3.16 8.41 -21.31
CA VAL A 284 3.24 8.51 -19.85
C VAL A 284 4.69 8.25 -19.45
N GLN A 285 5.41 9.28 -19.01
CA GLN A 285 6.81 9.18 -18.59
C GLN A 285 7.26 10.30 -17.65
N GLY A 286 8.26 9.99 -16.82
CA GLY A 286 8.89 10.90 -15.88
C GLY A 286 7.95 11.33 -14.75
N GLU A 287 8.05 12.60 -14.35
CA GLU A 287 7.29 13.18 -13.26
C GLU A 287 6.35 14.29 -13.76
N TYR A 288 5.12 14.30 -13.24
CA TYR A 288 4.13 15.33 -13.54
C TYR A 288 3.84 16.22 -12.34
N TYR A 289 3.65 17.51 -12.61
CA TYR A 289 3.32 18.53 -11.62
C TYR A 289 2.13 19.35 -12.10
N VAL A 290 1.34 19.89 -11.18
CA VAL A 290 0.22 20.77 -11.49
C VAL A 290 0.32 22.07 -10.69
N THR A 291 -0.04 23.18 -11.32
CA THR A 291 -0.25 24.48 -10.67
C THR A 291 -1.66 25.00 -10.96
N ALA A 292 -2.21 25.78 -10.02
CA ALA A 292 -3.45 26.53 -10.22
C ALA A 292 -3.14 27.92 -10.79
N VAL A 293 -4.01 28.43 -11.65
CA VAL A 293 -3.85 29.74 -12.31
C VAL A 293 -5.09 30.60 -12.10
N GLN A 294 -4.89 31.87 -11.71
CA GLN A 294 -5.94 32.89 -11.60
C GLN A 294 -5.38 34.24 -12.09
N GLY A 295 -5.82 34.71 -13.26
CA GLY A 295 -5.29 35.94 -13.85
C GLY A 295 -3.78 35.86 -14.13
N ASP A 296 -2.99 36.73 -13.51
CA ASP A 296 -1.52 36.77 -13.60
C ASP A 296 -0.81 35.96 -12.50
N LYS A 297 -1.58 35.31 -11.61
CA LYS A 297 -1.06 34.52 -10.50
C LYS A 297 -1.04 33.04 -10.85
N GLU A 298 -0.01 32.36 -10.36
CA GLU A 298 0.18 30.93 -10.48
C GLU A 298 0.63 30.35 -9.13
N SER A 299 0.09 29.18 -8.76
CA SER A 299 0.55 28.49 -7.56
C SER A 299 1.98 27.94 -7.72
N LYS A 300 2.56 27.47 -6.62
CA LYS A 300 3.77 26.63 -6.66
C LYS A 300 3.40 25.24 -7.21
N PHE A 301 4.42 24.45 -7.57
CA PHE A 301 4.20 23.08 -8.02
C PHE A 301 3.62 22.21 -6.91
N SER A 302 2.67 21.35 -7.29
CA SER A 302 2.21 20.22 -6.47
C SER A 302 3.37 19.28 -6.10
N ALA A 303 3.12 18.32 -5.21
CA ALA A 303 3.91 17.09 -5.22
C ALA A 303 3.85 16.44 -6.61
N SER A 304 4.91 15.73 -7.00
CA SER A 304 4.92 15.05 -8.30
C SER A 304 4.14 13.74 -8.24
N VAL A 305 3.56 13.38 -9.37
CA VAL A 305 3.23 11.99 -9.69
C VAL A 305 4.42 11.39 -10.43
N ASP A 306 5.17 10.50 -9.77
CA ASP A 306 6.26 9.73 -10.36
C ASP A 306 5.75 8.48 -11.06
N THR A 307 5.82 8.49 -12.39
CA THR A 307 5.32 7.38 -13.20
C THR A 307 6.24 6.16 -13.17
N VAL A 308 7.48 6.29 -12.73
CA VAL A 308 8.41 5.15 -12.60
C VAL A 308 7.97 4.24 -11.46
N ALA A 309 7.56 4.82 -10.33
CA ALA A 309 6.96 4.08 -9.22
C ALA A 309 5.68 3.32 -9.63
N LEU A 310 4.91 3.87 -10.57
CA LEU A 310 3.67 3.29 -11.09
C LEU A 310 3.89 2.32 -12.27
N SER A 311 5.12 2.19 -12.77
CA SER A 311 5.37 1.61 -14.09
C SER A 311 4.87 0.18 -14.26
N LYS A 312 4.93 -0.64 -13.20
CA LYS A 312 4.44 -2.03 -13.16
C LYS A 312 2.91 -2.16 -13.15
N GLN A 313 2.19 -1.06 -12.98
CA GLN A 313 0.72 -1.03 -12.96
C GLN A 313 0.13 -0.42 -14.25
N LEU A 314 0.99 0.12 -15.12
CA LEU A 314 0.58 0.86 -16.31
C LEU A 314 0.91 0.04 -17.57
N PRO A 315 0.01 -0.88 -18.00
CA PRO A 315 0.19 -1.62 -19.24
C PRO A 315 0.21 -0.67 -20.43
N ARG A 316 0.98 -0.99 -21.47
CA ARG A 316 1.16 -0.12 -22.64
C ARG A 316 0.68 -0.77 -23.93
N THR A 317 1.10 -2.00 -24.20
CA THR A 317 0.83 -2.70 -25.46
C THR A 317 1.00 -4.21 -25.29
N VAL A 318 0.39 -5.00 -26.17
CA VAL A 318 0.83 -6.39 -26.38
C VAL A 318 2.19 -6.36 -27.08
N ALA A 319 3.13 -7.20 -26.67
CA ALA A 319 4.46 -7.28 -27.29
C ALA A 319 4.34 -7.55 -28.80
N SER A 320 5.20 -6.92 -29.60
CA SER A 320 5.06 -6.84 -31.05
C SER A 320 5.04 -8.21 -31.75
N GLU A 321 5.86 -9.14 -31.26
CA GLU A 321 5.98 -10.53 -31.70
C GLU A 321 4.70 -11.35 -31.46
N ASP A 322 3.92 -10.95 -30.45
CA ASP A 322 2.74 -11.66 -29.98
C ASP A 322 1.43 -10.96 -30.31
N ASN A 323 1.49 -9.83 -31.03
CA ASN A 323 0.30 -9.10 -31.47
C ASN A 323 -0.70 -10.04 -32.16
N LEU A 324 -1.89 -10.15 -31.60
CA LEU A 324 -2.94 -11.07 -32.05
C LEU A 324 -3.78 -10.52 -33.20
N ASN A 325 -3.77 -9.19 -33.39
CA ASN A 325 -4.64 -8.55 -34.38
C ASN A 325 -4.43 -9.18 -35.76
N LEU A 326 -5.52 -9.63 -36.38
CA LEU A 326 -5.54 -10.28 -37.70
C LEU A 326 -4.81 -11.63 -37.78
N LYS A 327 -4.31 -12.20 -36.67
CA LYS A 327 -3.71 -13.54 -36.69
C LYS A 327 -4.78 -14.59 -37.01
N LEU A 328 -4.45 -15.51 -37.92
CA LEU A 328 -5.31 -16.60 -38.35
C LEU A 328 -4.99 -17.88 -37.56
N PHE A 329 -6.01 -18.45 -36.93
CA PHE A 329 -5.99 -19.69 -36.18
C PHE A 329 -6.89 -20.72 -36.86
N LYS A 330 -6.52 -22.01 -36.79
CA LYS A 330 -7.30 -23.06 -37.46
C LYS A 330 -8.56 -23.43 -36.69
N SER A 331 -8.52 -23.29 -35.36
CA SER A 331 -9.63 -23.63 -34.45
C SER A 331 -9.57 -22.84 -33.15
N ALA A 332 -10.68 -22.82 -32.40
CA ALA A 332 -10.74 -22.17 -31.09
C ALA A 332 -9.72 -22.71 -30.08
N GLY A 333 -9.32 -23.98 -30.19
CA GLY A 333 -8.32 -24.58 -29.29
C GLY A 333 -6.90 -24.06 -29.49
N GLU A 334 -6.62 -23.34 -30.58
CA GLU A 334 -5.33 -22.69 -30.84
C GLU A 334 -5.31 -21.23 -30.35
N LEU A 335 -6.43 -20.72 -29.84
CA LEU A 335 -6.53 -19.35 -29.35
C LEU A 335 -5.69 -19.16 -28.07
N PRO A 336 -4.78 -18.18 -28.04
CA PRO A 336 -3.94 -17.92 -26.88
C PRO A 336 -4.79 -17.46 -25.69
N LYS A 337 -4.58 -18.10 -24.53
CA LYS A 337 -5.22 -17.68 -23.28
C LYS A 337 -4.53 -16.46 -22.65
N THR A 338 -3.25 -16.29 -22.92
CA THR A 338 -2.43 -15.20 -22.41
C THR A 338 -1.56 -14.62 -23.52
N VAL A 339 -1.22 -13.34 -23.40
CA VAL A 339 -0.22 -12.67 -24.25
C VAL A 339 0.73 -11.86 -23.39
N PRO A 340 2.01 -11.72 -23.76
CA PRO A 340 2.91 -10.81 -23.04
C PRO A 340 2.46 -9.37 -23.24
N VAL A 341 2.02 -8.74 -22.16
CA VAL A 341 1.73 -7.30 -22.09
C VAL A 341 2.99 -6.58 -21.64
N GLN A 342 3.43 -5.64 -22.45
CA GLN A 342 4.53 -4.74 -22.12
C GLN A 342 3.99 -3.52 -21.35
N TYR A 343 4.64 -3.18 -20.24
CA TYR A 343 4.36 -2.03 -19.38
C TYR A 343 5.21 -0.81 -19.80
N ILE A 344 4.97 0.36 -19.19
CA ILE A 344 5.67 1.60 -19.57
C ILE A 344 7.17 1.61 -19.23
N ASP A 345 7.64 0.78 -18.30
CA ASP A 345 9.08 0.55 -18.04
C ASP A 345 9.72 -0.43 -19.04
N GLY A 346 8.90 -1.04 -19.92
CA GLY A 346 9.32 -2.06 -20.86
C GLY A 346 9.37 -3.48 -20.32
N SER A 347 9.06 -3.68 -19.03
CA SER A 347 8.85 -5.01 -18.46
C SER A 347 7.65 -5.69 -19.14
N LYS A 348 7.62 -7.03 -19.11
CA LYS A 348 6.56 -7.84 -19.69
C LYS A 348 5.96 -8.74 -18.62
N ALA A 349 4.64 -8.81 -18.56
CA ALA A 349 3.91 -9.80 -17.78
C ALA A 349 2.84 -10.49 -18.64
N PRO A 350 2.46 -11.75 -18.36
CA PRO A 350 1.34 -12.38 -19.03
C PRO A 350 0.03 -11.63 -18.76
N GLY A 351 -0.69 -11.24 -19.81
CA GLY A 351 -2.04 -10.68 -19.73
C GLY A 351 -3.07 -11.67 -20.25
N THR A 352 -4.12 -11.90 -19.46
CA THR A 352 -5.21 -12.81 -19.81
C THR A 352 -6.03 -12.28 -20.98
N VAL A 353 -6.22 -13.10 -22.00
CA VAL A 353 -7.03 -12.80 -23.19
C VAL A 353 -8.47 -13.24 -22.93
N ILE A 354 -9.40 -12.30 -23.01
CA ILE A 354 -10.84 -12.54 -22.88
C ILE A 354 -11.44 -12.46 -24.27
N TYR A 355 -12.06 -13.55 -24.74
CA TYR A 355 -12.75 -13.57 -26.03
C TYR A 355 -14.22 -13.24 -25.85
N ASP A 356 -14.72 -12.24 -26.57
CA ASP A 356 -16.13 -11.86 -26.55
C ASP A 356 -16.97 -12.89 -27.31
N THR A 357 -17.38 -13.95 -26.59
CA THR A 357 -18.15 -15.06 -27.14
C THR A 357 -19.56 -14.69 -27.54
N ASP A 358 -20.12 -13.65 -26.94
CA ASP A 358 -21.50 -13.22 -27.14
C ASP A 358 -21.66 -12.43 -28.45
N SER A 359 -20.59 -11.78 -28.93
CA SER A 359 -20.55 -11.04 -30.18
C SER A 359 -20.30 -11.90 -31.43
N ILE A 360 -19.93 -13.18 -31.28
CA ILE A 360 -19.46 -14.02 -32.39
C ILE A 360 -20.59 -14.35 -33.37
N THR A 361 -20.36 -14.06 -34.65
CA THR A 361 -21.22 -14.52 -35.76
C THR A 361 -20.41 -15.42 -36.69
N ILE A 362 -20.65 -16.74 -36.63
CA ILE A 362 -19.92 -17.73 -37.46
C ILE A 362 -20.17 -17.43 -38.94
N GLN A 363 -19.08 -17.20 -39.68
CA GLN A 363 -19.17 -16.94 -41.12
C GLN A 363 -19.45 -18.22 -41.91
N GLN A 364 -20.33 -18.14 -42.90
CA GLN A 364 -20.64 -19.28 -43.78
C GLN A 364 -19.54 -19.57 -44.81
N SER A 365 -18.63 -18.61 -45.05
CA SER A 365 -17.45 -18.77 -45.89
C SER A 365 -16.32 -17.86 -45.42
N GLY A 366 -15.11 -18.39 -45.32
CA GLY A 366 -13.96 -17.65 -44.78
C GLY A 366 -13.82 -17.80 -43.26
N PRO A 367 -12.73 -17.27 -42.68
CA PRO A 367 -12.54 -17.31 -41.24
C PRO A 367 -13.54 -16.40 -40.52
N THR A 368 -13.89 -16.77 -39.29
CA THR A 368 -14.75 -15.98 -38.41
C THR A 368 -13.89 -15.05 -37.57
N ASP A 369 -14.23 -13.77 -37.54
CA ASP A 369 -13.57 -12.81 -36.64
C ASP A 369 -14.07 -13.05 -35.22
N VAL A 370 -13.14 -13.18 -34.28
CA VAL A 370 -13.40 -13.35 -32.86
C VAL A 370 -12.74 -12.18 -32.13
N GLN A 371 -13.56 -11.33 -31.52
CA GLN A 371 -13.06 -10.18 -30.76
C GLN A 371 -12.45 -10.63 -29.44
N PHE A 372 -11.41 -9.92 -29.02
CA PHE A 372 -10.79 -10.14 -27.73
C PHE A 372 -10.48 -8.80 -27.05
N SER A 373 -10.41 -8.84 -25.73
CA SER A 373 -9.78 -7.81 -24.90
C SER A 373 -8.71 -8.47 -24.03
N ILE A 374 -7.78 -7.65 -23.52
CA ILE A 374 -6.85 -8.09 -22.48
C ILE A 374 -7.40 -7.62 -21.14
N GLN A 375 -7.61 -8.57 -20.23
CA GLN A 375 -8.16 -8.30 -18.90
C GLN A 375 -7.32 -7.25 -18.16
N GLY A 376 -7.99 -6.32 -17.47
CA GLY A 376 -7.32 -5.23 -16.75
C GLY A 376 -6.73 -4.15 -17.67
N THR A 377 -7.06 -4.14 -18.96
CA THR A 377 -6.54 -3.17 -19.93
C THR A 377 -7.64 -2.61 -20.85
N ALA A 378 -7.35 -1.50 -21.52
CA ALA A 378 -8.13 -0.98 -22.64
C ALA A 378 -7.77 -1.64 -23.98
N LEU A 379 -6.77 -2.54 -23.99
CA LEU A 379 -6.28 -3.20 -25.19
C LEU A 379 -7.32 -4.20 -25.70
N LYS A 380 -7.66 -4.07 -26.98
CA LYS A 380 -8.64 -4.92 -27.64
C LYS A 380 -8.36 -5.05 -29.12
N GLY A 381 -8.90 -6.10 -29.71
CA GLY A 381 -8.69 -6.42 -31.10
C GLY A 381 -9.53 -7.60 -31.55
N TYR A 382 -9.11 -8.21 -32.65
CA TYR A 382 -9.72 -9.44 -33.11
C TYR A 382 -8.71 -10.38 -33.79
N VAL A 383 -9.01 -11.67 -33.67
CA VAL A 383 -8.32 -12.76 -34.36
C VAL A 383 -9.26 -13.37 -35.41
N GLN A 384 -8.71 -14.18 -36.31
CA GLN A 384 -9.48 -14.89 -37.32
C GLN A 384 -9.42 -16.40 -37.04
N VAL A 385 -10.56 -17.09 -37.06
CA VAL A 385 -10.65 -18.54 -36.80
C VAL A 385 -11.28 -19.26 -37.99
N GLU A 386 -10.56 -20.19 -38.63
CA GLU A 386 -11.04 -20.92 -39.81
C GLU A 386 -12.23 -21.84 -39.51
N LYS A 387 -12.18 -22.56 -38.38
CA LYS A 387 -13.21 -23.51 -37.97
C LYS A 387 -13.66 -23.20 -36.55
N LEU A 388 -14.85 -22.62 -36.44
CA LEU A 388 -15.48 -22.29 -35.17
C LEU A 388 -16.89 -22.90 -35.13
N THR A 389 -17.23 -23.57 -34.04
CA THR A 389 -18.55 -24.17 -33.81
C THR A 389 -19.21 -23.59 -32.56
N ASP A 390 -20.53 -23.74 -32.43
CA ASP A 390 -21.25 -23.31 -31.22
C ASP A 390 -20.72 -23.98 -29.94
N ALA A 391 -20.20 -25.21 -30.05
CA ALA A 391 -19.59 -25.93 -28.93
C ALA A 391 -18.25 -25.33 -28.51
N ASP A 392 -17.48 -24.81 -29.48
CA ASP A 392 -16.23 -24.10 -29.22
C ASP A 392 -16.48 -22.78 -28.49
N ILE A 393 -17.51 -22.03 -28.93
CA ILE A 393 -17.94 -20.77 -28.30
C ILE A 393 -18.36 -21.02 -26.84
N ALA A 394 -19.18 -22.05 -26.60
CA ALA A 394 -19.59 -22.42 -25.24
C ALA A 394 -18.41 -22.85 -24.35
N SER A 395 -17.41 -23.50 -24.93
CA SER A 395 -16.20 -23.93 -24.20
C SER A 395 -15.29 -22.74 -23.87
N LEU A 396 -15.13 -21.79 -24.79
CA LEU A 396 -14.43 -20.53 -24.56
C LEU A 396 -15.08 -19.72 -23.42
N ALA A 397 -16.41 -19.61 -23.43
CA ALA A 397 -17.14 -18.89 -22.37
C ALA A 397 -16.96 -19.53 -20.99
N ALA A 398 -16.92 -20.87 -20.92
CA ALA A 398 -16.73 -21.59 -19.66
C ALA A 398 -15.30 -21.48 -19.10
N ALA A 399 -14.30 -21.37 -19.98
CA ALA A 399 -12.88 -21.30 -19.60
C ALA A 399 -12.44 -19.93 -19.06
N GLN A 400 -13.24 -18.89 -19.26
CA GLN A 400 -12.87 -17.50 -18.92
C GLN A 400 -13.36 -17.04 -17.52
N SER A 401 -13.88 -17.94 -16.68
CA SER A 401 -14.46 -17.58 -15.37
C SER A 401 -13.66 -18.10 -14.17
N LYS A 402 -13.54 -17.23 -13.16
CA LYS A 402 -12.87 -17.34 -11.84
C LYS A 402 -11.35 -17.10 -11.82
N GLY A 403 -10.99 -15.82 -11.90
CA GLY A 403 -9.71 -15.33 -11.39
C GLY A 403 -9.70 -15.34 -9.86
N ALA A 404 -8.53 -15.09 -9.28
CA ALA A 404 -8.39 -14.92 -7.84
C ALA A 404 -9.24 -13.75 -7.33
N ASN A 405 -9.58 -13.80 -6.04
CA ASN A 405 -10.35 -12.74 -5.40
C ASN A 405 -9.41 -11.57 -5.08
N GLN A 406 -9.81 -10.39 -5.56
CA GLN A 406 -9.06 -9.13 -5.50
C GLN A 406 -10.03 -8.03 -5.05
N GLY A 407 -9.49 -6.91 -4.57
CA GLY A 407 -10.23 -5.68 -4.33
C GLY A 407 -10.49 -5.39 -2.86
N TYR A 408 -9.96 -4.26 -2.38
CA TYR A 408 -10.49 -3.55 -1.21
C TYR A 408 -10.61 -2.04 -1.52
N VAL A 409 -11.32 -1.31 -0.66
CA VAL A 409 -11.43 0.15 -0.74
C VAL A 409 -10.44 0.76 0.24
N GLU A 410 -9.53 1.57 -0.27
CA GLU A 410 -8.57 2.30 0.55
C GLU A 410 -9.21 3.48 1.27
N PRO A 411 -8.76 3.80 2.50
CA PRO A 411 -9.10 5.05 3.14
C PRO A 411 -8.73 6.27 2.28
N GLN A 412 -9.60 7.26 2.25
CA GLN A 412 -9.34 8.49 1.51
C GLN A 412 -8.40 9.42 2.30
N ASN A 413 -7.27 9.79 1.71
CA ASN A 413 -6.38 10.82 2.24
C ASN A 413 -6.67 12.18 1.58
N ASN A 414 -7.29 13.08 2.34
CA ASN A 414 -7.61 14.44 1.92
C ASN A 414 -6.65 15.48 2.56
N THR A 415 -5.46 15.05 3.01
CA THR A 415 -4.44 15.94 3.54
C THR A 415 -3.72 16.67 2.42
N ASP A 416 -3.70 18.00 2.48
CA ASP A 416 -2.89 18.80 1.56
C ASP A 416 -1.41 18.57 1.83
N TYR A 417 -0.67 18.14 0.81
CA TYR A 417 0.78 17.93 0.92
C TYR A 417 1.55 19.24 1.16
N VAL A 418 1.10 20.32 0.49
CA VAL A 418 1.62 21.68 0.71
C VAL A 418 0.54 22.49 1.42
N PRO A 419 0.81 23.06 2.61
CA PRO A 419 -0.15 23.87 3.33
C PRO A 419 -0.66 25.05 2.50
N ALA A 420 -1.95 25.38 2.63
CA ALA A 420 -2.56 26.52 1.97
C ALA A 420 -1.82 27.84 2.30
N PRO A 421 -1.76 28.82 1.38
CA PRO A 421 -0.96 30.05 1.54
C PRO A 421 -1.45 31.00 2.64
N ASP A 422 -2.64 30.74 3.20
CA ASP A 422 -3.20 31.47 4.34
C ASP A 422 -2.89 30.82 5.70
N VAL A 423 -2.21 29.66 5.71
CA VAL A 423 -1.57 29.12 6.91
C VAL A 423 -0.39 30.02 7.29
N PRO A 424 -0.32 30.53 8.54
CA PRO A 424 0.76 31.42 8.95
C PRO A 424 2.10 30.69 9.04
N THR A 425 3.20 31.43 8.95
CA THR A 425 4.55 30.85 9.08
C THR A 425 4.81 30.21 10.42
N ILE A 426 4.25 30.79 11.48
CA ILE A 426 4.26 30.25 12.82
C ILE A 426 2.81 30.14 13.25
N ILE A 427 2.37 28.94 13.62
CA ILE A 427 1.03 28.69 14.15
C ILE A 427 1.08 28.91 15.66
N ASP A 428 0.68 30.12 16.09
CA ASP A 428 0.61 30.48 17.51
C ASP A 428 -0.82 30.33 18.08
N ASN A 429 -0.98 30.48 19.39
CA ASN A 429 -2.29 30.37 20.07
C ASN A 429 -3.12 31.68 20.05
N ASN A 430 -2.61 32.82 19.58
CA ASN A 430 -3.19 34.14 19.88
C ASN A 430 -3.21 35.16 18.71
N GLY A 431 -2.78 34.81 17.50
CA GLY A 431 -2.61 35.75 16.38
C GLY A 431 -1.66 36.92 16.69
N ASN A 432 -0.91 36.82 17.79
CA ASN A 432 0.10 37.78 18.19
C ASN A 432 1.43 37.10 17.90
N ALA A 433 2.03 37.44 16.76
CA ALA A 433 3.46 37.30 16.56
C ALA A 433 4.15 38.11 17.69
N GLY A 434 4.36 37.45 18.82
CA GLY A 434 4.81 38.07 20.05
C GLY A 434 6.30 38.38 19.97
N GLU A 435 6.62 39.61 20.36
CA GLU A 435 7.93 40.27 20.46
C GLU A 435 8.94 39.56 21.41
N SER A 436 9.20 38.26 21.23
CA SER A 436 10.16 37.50 22.08
C SER A 436 11.45 37.07 21.36
N GLY A 437 11.59 37.35 20.06
CA GLY A 437 12.85 37.21 19.33
C GLY A 437 12.85 38.00 18.03
N ASP A 438 14.00 38.63 17.69
CA ASP A 438 14.14 39.45 16.48
C ASP A 438 14.02 38.66 15.15
N ASN A 439 14.03 37.32 15.18
CA ASN A 439 14.01 36.48 13.96
C ASN A 439 13.11 35.22 14.09
N VAL A 440 12.74 34.62 12.95
CA VAL A 440 11.77 33.52 12.83
C VAL A 440 12.16 32.23 13.56
N ILE A 441 13.45 31.86 13.59
CA ILE A 441 13.92 30.62 14.23
C ILE A 441 13.72 30.68 15.75
N ASP A 442 14.08 31.81 16.37
CA ASP A 442 13.94 31.98 17.82
C ASP A 442 12.46 31.96 18.23
N GLN A 443 11.60 32.61 17.43
CA GLN A 443 10.15 32.59 17.64
C GLN A 443 9.58 31.18 17.51
N GLN A 444 10.00 30.42 16.50
CA GLN A 444 9.48 29.07 16.28
C GLN A 444 9.96 28.06 17.33
N LYS A 445 11.18 28.22 17.86
CA LYS A 445 11.66 27.43 19.01
C LYS A 445 10.76 27.62 20.23
N GLU A 446 10.43 28.87 20.56
CA GLU A 446 9.57 29.16 21.71
C GLU A 446 8.13 28.68 21.48
N ASN A 447 7.60 28.90 20.28
CA ASN A 447 6.28 28.39 19.90
C ASN A 447 6.21 26.87 20.02
N THR A 448 7.23 26.15 19.52
CA THR A 448 7.34 24.69 19.63
C THR A 448 7.29 24.24 21.09
N ARG A 449 8.09 24.85 21.98
CA ARG A 449 8.08 24.54 23.42
C ARG A 449 6.68 24.71 24.01
N SER A 450 6.05 25.86 23.77
CA SER A 450 4.72 26.14 24.31
C SER A 450 3.66 25.15 23.82
N LYS A 451 3.66 24.83 22.52
CA LYS A 451 2.68 23.90 21.93
C LYS A 451 2.88 22.47 22.41
N VAL A 452 4.13 22.01 22.50
CA VAL A 452 4.45 20.67 23.02
C VAL A 452 4.09 20.57 24.50
N ASP A 453 4.40 21.58 25.31
CA ASP A 453 4.03 21.61 26.74
C ASP A 453 2.51 21.60 26.97
N GLU A 454 1.73 22.19 26.06
CA GLU A 454 0.28 22.13 26.08
C GLU A 454 -0.23 20.77 25.58
N GLY A 455 0.31 20.26 24.48
CA GLY A 455 -0.03 18.95 23.90
C GLY A 455 0.26 17.79 24.83
N ASN A 456 1.38 17.84 25.53
CA ASN A 456 1.81 16.84 26.51
C ASN A 456 0.79 16.67 27.66
N LYS A 457 -0.05 17.68 27.93
CA LYS A 457 -1.10 17.63 28.97
C LYS A 457 -2.40 16.96 28.48
N GLN A 458 -2.54 16.72 27.18
CA GLN A 458 -3.75 16.13 26.63
C GLN A 458 -3.89 14.68 27.12
N ALA A 459 -5.14 14.31 27.42
CA ALA A 459 -5.47 12.96 27.84
C ALA A 459 -5.45 12.02 26.64
N VAL A 460 -4.90 10.83 26.85
CA VAL A 460 -4.92 9.73 25.91
C VAL A 460 -6.16 8.88 26.21
N PRO A 461 -6.92 8.43 25.20
CA PRO A 461 -8.00 7.48 25.41
C PRO A 461 -7.50 6.22 26.12
N ALA A 462 -8.21 5.80 27.17
CA ALA A 462 -7.91 4.52 27.81
C ALA A 462 -8.13 3.37 26.81
N PRO A 463 -7.23 2.38 26.74
CA PRO A 463 -7.38 1.27 25.80
C PRO A 463 -8.68 0.52 26.08
N THR A 464 -9.51 0.37 25.06
CA THR A 464 -10.77 -0.39 25.11
C THR A 464 -10.57 -1.87 24.76
N ILE A 465 -9.36 -2.22 24.31
CA ILE A 465 -8.92 -3.55 23.90
C ILE A 465 -7.63 -3.92 24.66
N PRO A 466 -7.23 -5.21 24.69
CA PRO A 466 -5.95 -5.64 25.26
C PRO A 466 -4.76 -4.87 24.67
N ALA A 467 -3.85 -4.41 25.53
CA ALA A 467 -2.72 -3.55 25.13
C ALA A 467 -1.69 -4.26 24.23
N ASP A 468 -1.62 -5.59 24.30
CA ASP A 468 -0.79 -6.45 23.45
C ASP A 468 -1.32 -6.58 22.01
N LEU A 469 -2.53 -6.10 21.74
CA LEU A 469 -3.12 -6.03 20.39
C LEU A 469 -3.03 -4.63 19.76
N ILE A 470 -2.35 -3.70 20.42
CA ILE A 470 -2.08 -2.36 19.89
C ILE A 470 -0.68 -2.37 19.28
N HIS A 471 -0.62 -2.23 17.96
CA HIS A 471 0.63 -2.20 17.19
C HIS A 471 1.11 -0.76 17.07
N ALA A 472 2.24 -0.46 17.72
CA ALA A 472 2.89 0.85 17.71
C ALA A 472 4.35 0.78 18.15
N ASP A 473 5.25 1.35 17.35
CA ASP A 473 6.69 1.40 17.62
C ASP A 473 7.17 2.76 18.17
N SER A 474 6.27 3.77 18.20
CA SER A 474 6.55 5.12 18.69
C SER A 474 5.41 5.70 19.52
N ALA A 475 5.69 6.80 20.23
CA ALA A 475 4.68 7.52 21.00
C ALA A 475 3.58 8.13 20.11
N LEU A 476 3.94 8.56 18.88
CA LEU A 476 2.98 9.06 17.89
C LEU A 476 2.07 7.92 17.41
N GLU A 477 2.66 6.77 17.04
CA GLU A 477 1.92 5.60 16.59
C GLU A 477 0.93 5.12 17.64
N GLU A 478 1.34 4.97 18.91
CA GLU A 478 0.43 4.50 19.97
C GLU A 478 -0.66 5.54 20.26
N TYR A 479 -0.32 6.83 20.23
CA TYR A 479 -1.30 7.91 20.40
C TYR A 479 -2.34 7.90 19.27
N LEU A 480 -1.93 7.74 18.02
CA LEU A 480 -2.82 7.59 16.87
C LEU A 480 -3.67 6.32 17.02
N ALA A 481 -3.06 5.17 17.29
CA ALA A 481 -3.75 3.89 17.44
C ALA A 481 -4.85 3.95 18.50
N LEU A 482 -4.55 4.47 19.70
CA LEU A 482 -5.53 4.58 20.79
C LEU A 482 -6.72 5.48 20.43
N ASN A 483 -6.47 6.60 19.73
CA ASN A 483 -7.53 7.49 19.27
C ASN A 483 -8.37 6.87 18.14
N LEU A 484 -7.74 6.22 17.18
CA LEU A 484 -8.41 5.60 16.03
C LEU A 484 -9.22 4.36 16.42
N ILE A 485 -8.68 3.50 17.30
CA ILE A 485 -9.40 2.37 17.92
C ILE A 485 -10.64 2.87 18.66
N SER A 486 -10.56 4.05 19.27
CA SER A 486 -11.67 4.67 20.01
C SER A 486 -12.67 5.42 19.11
N GLY A 487 -12.46 5.45 17.79
CA GLY A 487 -13.35 6.16 16.85
C GLY A 487 -13.34 7.68 17.02
N LYS A 488 -12.20 8.27 17.43
CA LYS A 488 -12.07 9.72 17.61
C LYS A 488 -11.96 10.41 16.25
N THR A 489 -12.86 11.36 15.99
CA THR A 489 -12.96 12.13 14.73
C THR A 489 -12.07 13.37 14.68
N GLU A 490 -11.52 13.80 15.82
CA GLU A 490 -10.61 14.95 15.94
C GLU A 490 -9.49 14.58 16.91
N ILE A 491 -8.25 14.67 16.44
CA ILE A 491 -7.05 14.29 17.19
C ILE A 491 -6.04 15.43 17.08
N SER A 492 -5.73 16.09 18.20
CA SER A 492 -4.72 17.14 18.20
C SER A 492 -3.32 16.53 18.16
N LEU A 493 -2.50 17.04 17.23
CA LEU A 493 -1.12 16.62 17.00
C LEU A 493 -0.10 17.68 17.48
N GLN A 494 -0.54 18.67 18.25
CA GLN A 494 0.34 19.75 18.73
C GLN A 494 1.50 19.24 19.61
N ALA A 495 1.35 18.05 20.21
CA ALA A 495 2.41 17.42 20.97
C ALA A 495 3.51 16.84 20.08
N PHE A 496 3.29 16.60 18.79
CA PHE A 496 4.17 15.85 17.90
C PHE A 496 4.61 16.73 16.72
N PRO A 497 5.69 17.53 16.88
CA PRO A 497 6.24 18.36 15.80
C PRO A 497 6.56 17.60 14.51
N GLU A 498 6.98 16.34 14.63
CA GLU A 498 7.24 15.42 13.52
C GLU A 498 5.98 15.13 12.68
N ALA A 499 4.80 15.08 13.30
CA ALA A 499 3.52 14.83 12.63
C ALA A 499 2.98 16.05 11.86
N GLN A 500 3.69 17.19 11.91
CA GLN A 500 3.35 18.40 11.17
C GLN A 500 4.01 18.44 9.78
N ASN A 501 4.77 17.41 9.43
CA ASN A 501 5.20 17.14 8.06
C ASN A 501 4.20 16.19 7.39
N ALA A 502 3.66 16.58 6.23
CA ALA A 502 2.63 15.79 5.53
C ALA A 502 3.08 14.36 5.22
N ARG A 503 4.32 14.17 4.76
CA ARG A 503 4.86 12.84 4.41
C ARG A 503 4.93 11.96 5.65
N THR A 504 5.55 12.47 6.72
CA THR A 504 5.63 11.75 8.00
C THR A 504 4.24 11.42 8.54
N LEU A 505 3.31 12.37 8.53
CA LEU A 505 1.96 12.14 9.03
C LEU A 505 1.23 11.03 8.26
N VAL A 506 1.32 11.05 6.93
CA VAL A 506 0.64 10.06 6.07
C VAL A 506 1.22 8.67 6.32
N ASP A 507 2.54 8.50 6.30
CA ASP A 507 3.19 7.21 6.54
C ASP A 507 2.79 6.62 7.91
N GLU A 508 2.76 7.46 8.95
CA GLU A 508 2.42 7.05 10.31
C GLU A 508 0.94 6.69 10.46
N VAL A 509 0.03 7.49 9.87
CA VAL A 509 -1.41 7.21 9.90
C VAL A 509 -1.73 5.92 9.13
N GLU A 510 -1.17 5.73 7.93
CA GLU A 510 -1.39 4.55 7.10
C GLU A 510 -0.84 3.29 7.78
N LYS A 511 0.40 3.32 8.30
CA LYS A 511 0.96 2.22 9.11
C LYS A 511 0.03 1.86 10.27
N VAL A 512 -0.41 2.86 11.04
CA VAL A 512 -1.30 2.61 12.20
C VAL A 512 -2.61 1.97 11.75
N ILE A 513 -3.24 2.43 10.66
CA ILE A 513 -4.51 1.87 10.16
C ILE A 513 -4.36 0.41 9.74
N TYR A 514 -3.34 0.10 8.93
CA TYR A 514 -3.18 -1.24 8.36
C TYR A 514 -2.64 -2.27 9.36
N GLN A 515 -1.85 -1.83 10.35
CA GLN A 515 -1.26 -2.73 11.33
C GLN A 515 -2.10 -2.91 12.60
N ASN A 516 -3.22 -2.20 12.76
CA ASN A 516 -4.13 -2.36 13.90
C ASN A 516 -5.50 -2.92 13.45
N PRO A 517 -5.69 -4.27 13.44
CA PRO A 517 -6.92 -4.93 12.97
C PRO A 517 -8.24 -4.54 13.64
N LEU A 518 -8.17 -3.79 14.75
CA LEU A 518 -9.30 -3.35 15.56
C LEU A 518 -9.65 -1.87 15.34
N ILE A 519 -8.97 -1.17 14.43
CA ILE A 519 -9.48 0.07 13.82
C ILE A 519 -10.54 -0.34 12.80
N LEU A 520 -11.81 -0.13 13.13
CA LEU A 520 -12.94 -0.63 12.32
C LEU A 520 -13.58 0.51 11.53
N GLY A 521 -13.79 0.29 10.23
CA GLY A 521 -14.57 1.17 9.37
C GLY A 521 -13.95 2.56 9.18
N PHE A 522 -12.64 2.68 9.25
CA PHE A 522 -11.94 3.94 8.97
C PHE A 522 -12.05 4.28 7.48
N ARG A 523 -12.65 5.44 7.16
CA ARG A 523 -12.99 5.84 5.79
C ARG A 523 -12.01 6.83 5.18
N GLY A 524 -11.39 7.66 6.02
CA GLY A 524 -10.50 8.70 5.53
C GLY A 524 -10.11 9.70 6.59
N TYR A 525 -9.20 10.60 6.22
CA TYR A 525 -8.66 11.63 7.09
C TYR A 525 -8.22 12.88 6.32
N SER A 526 -8.08 13.97 7.06
CA SER A 526 -7.44 15.19 6.61
C SER A 526 -6.72 15.87 7.77
N TYR A 527 -5.71 16.68 7.48
CA TYR A 527 -4.97 17.43 8.48
C TYR A 527 -5.19 18.94 8.32
N ASP A 528 -5.64 19.59 9.40
CA ASP A 528 -5.74 21.04 9.47
C ASP A 528 -4.48 21.62 10.12
N TYR A 529 -3.62 22.19 9.27
CA TYR A 529 -2.40 22.87 9.69
C TYR A 529 -2.66 24.04 10.65
N LYS A 530 -3.76 24.77 10.53
CA LYS A 530 -4.00 25.97 11.37
C LYS A 530 -4.31 25.59 12.82
N THR A 531 -4.97 24.46 13.01
CA THR A 531 -5.35 23.96 14.34
C THR A 531 -4.45 22.83 14.83
N LEU A 532 -3.56 22.31 13.99
CA LEU A 532 -2.72 21.14 14.25
C LEU A 532 -3.57 19.91 14.62
N THR A 533 -4.68 19.71 13.89
CA THR A 533 -5.67 18.67 14.16
C THR A 533 -5.82 17.72 12.99
N LEU A 534 -5.72 16.42 13.28
CA LEU A 534 -6.09 15.36 12.37
C LEU A 534 -7.60 15.10 12.50
N HIS A 535 -8.32 15.31 11.40
CA HIS A 535 -9.73 14.96 11.26
C HIS A 535 -9.85 13.57 10.65
N THR A 536 -10.75 12.74 11.17
CA THR A 536 -10.92 11.36 10.71
C THR A 536 -12.41 11.02 10.54
N GLU A 537 -12.68 10.10 9.63
CA GLU A 537 -14.02 9.64 9.29
C GLU A 537 -14.16 8.13 9.50
N PHE A 538 -15.30 7.71 10.05
CA PHE A 538 -15.64 6.31 10.27
C PHE A 538 -17.02 5.96 9.70
N ASP A 539 -17.21 4.69 9.37
CA ASP A 539 -18.49 4.10 8.95
C ASP A 539 -19.53 4.11 10.06
N ASP A 540 -19.09 3.98 11.31
CA ASP A 540 -19.92 3.79 12.48
C ASP A 540 -19.52 4.76 13.60
N PRO A 541 -20.45 5.13 14.49
CA PRO A 541 -20.12 5.88 15.70
C PRO A 541 -19.29 5.03 16.68
N ALA A 542 -18.51 5.69 17.54
CA ALA A 542 -17.57 5.06 18.48
C ALA A 542 -18.20 3.96 19.36
N GLU A 543 -19.46 4.11 19.80
CA GLU A 543 -20.13 3.10 20.61
C GLU A 543 -20.41 1.81 19.84
N VAL A 544 -20.71 1.92 18.54
CA VAL A 544 -20.92 0.77 17.66
C VAL A 544 -19.58 0.10 17.34
N ILE A 545 -18.52 0.88 17.08
CA ILE A 545 -17.15 0.38 16.91
C ILE A 545 -16.75 -0.46 18.13
N LEU A 546 -16.90 0.09 19.35
CA LEU A 546 -16.60 -0.64 20.58
C LEU A 546 -17.42 -1.93 20.72
N SER A 547 -18.73 -1.88 20.43
CA SER A 547 -19.56 -3.09 20.45
C SER A 547 -19.09 -4.15 19.45
N LYS A 548 -18.54 -3.76 18.29
CA LYS A 548 -18.03 -4.68 17.28
C LYS A 548 -16.68 -5.27 17.73
N GLN A 549 -15.77 -4.46 18.27
CA GLN A 549 -14.48 -4.89 18.83
C GLN A 549 -14.67 -5.96 19.91
N LEU A 550 -15.58 -5.76 20.87
CA LEU A 550 -15.85 -6.75 21.93
C LEU A 550 -16.38 -8.09 21.38
N LYS A 551 -17.20 -8.05 20.32
CA LYS A 551 -17.69 -9.27 19.67
C LYS A 551 -16.59 -9.97 18.88
N ILE A 552 -15.73 -9.21 18.21
CA ILE A 552 -14.55 -9.72 17.51
C ILE A 552 -13.67 -10.50 18.49
N LEU A 553 -13.29 -9.90 19.61
CA LEU A 553 -12.44 -10.53 20.62
C LEU A 553 -13.08 -11.81 21.18
N ALA A 554 -14.38 -11.77 21.49
CA ALA A 554 -15.10 -12.94 21.98
C ALA A 554 -15.21 -14.08 20.95
N GLU A 555 -15.31 -13.77 19.65
CA GLU A 555 -15.27 -14.78 18.59
C GLU A 555 -13.85 -15.28 18.34
N ALA A 556 -12.85 -14.41 18.40
CA ALA A 556 -11.44 -14.78 18.27
C ALA A 556 -11.03 -15.80 19.34
N ASP A 557 -11.42 -15.58 20.60
CA ASP A 557 -11.19 -16.55 21.68
C ASP A 557 -11.77 -17.94 21.37
N LYS A 558 -12.96 -17.99 20.75
CA LYS A 558 -13.58 -19.26 20.34
C LYS A 558 -12.82 -19.91 19.20
N VAL A 559 -12.33 -19.13 18.23
CA VAL A 559 -11.48 -19.62 17.14
C VAL A 559 -10.21 -20.23 17.71
N ILE A 560 -9.50 -19.50 18.56
CA ILE A 560 -8.26 -19.98 19.19
C ILE A 560 -8.50 -21.26 19.98
N ALA A 561 -9.55 -21.30 20.81
CA ALA A 561 -9.89 -22.50 21.58
C ALA A 561 -10.25 -23.72 20.72
N ALA A 562 -10.77 -23.50 19.50
CA ALA A 562 -11.15 -24.58 18.58
C ALA A 562 -9.98 -25.05 17.70
N ALA A 563 -9.15 -24.13 17.21
CA ALA A 563 -8.10 -24.39 16.23
C ALA A 563 -6.74 -24.71 16.87
N ILE A 564 -6.44 -24.10 18.02
CA ILE A 564 -5.09 -24.11 18.61
C ILE A 564 -5.01 -25.08 19.77
N LYS A 565 -3.96 -25.91 19.76
CA LYS A 565 -3.69 -26.92 20.79
C LYS A 565 -2.36 -26.63 21.48
N ASP A 566 -2.26 -27.04 22.74
CA ASP A 566 -1.02 -26.95 23.51
C ASP A 566 0.13 -27.67 22.80
N GLY A 567 1.28 -27.01 22.75
CA GLY A 567 2.50 -27.54 22.13
C GLY A 567 2.63 -27.34 20.63
N MET A 568 1.65 -26.73 19.95
CA MET A 568 1.80 -26.34 18.55
C MET A 568 2.93 -25.32 18.37
N SER A 569 3.79 -25.59 17.39
CA SER A 569 4.79 -24.64 16.87
C SER A 569 4.13 -23.44 16.18
N ALA A 570 4.92 -22.40 15.89
CA ALA A 570 4.42 -21.23 15.17
C ALA A 570 3.82 -21.59 13.79
N ASP A 571 4.48 -22.50 13.07
CA ASP A 571 4.02 -23.01 11.77
C ASP A 571 2.69 -23.77 11.89
N GLU A 572 2.57 -24.67 12.89
CA GLU A 572 1.32 -25.41 13.14
C GLU A 572 0.16 -24.49 13.55
N LYS A 573 0.43 -23.46 14.36
CA LYS A 573 -0.56 -22.44 14.75
C LYS A 573 -1.03 -21.65 13.54
N GLN A 574 -0.10 -21.17 12.72
CA GLN A 574 -0.39 -20.43 11.49
C GLN A 574 -1.26 -21.27 10.53
N MET A 575 -0.89 -22.53 10.32
CA MET A 575 -1.63 -23.47 9.48
C MET A 575 -3.04 -23.72 10.03
N ALA A 576 -3.18 -23.87 11.35
CA ALA A 576 -4.48 -24.05 11.99
C ALA A 576 -5.39 -22.82 11.80
N ILE A 577 -4.83 -21.61 11.89
CA ILE A 577 -5.56 -20.36 11.62
C ILE A 577 -5.99 -20.30 10.15
N TYR A 578 -5.07 -20.54 9.21
CA TYR A 578 -5.36 -20.54 7.78
C TYR A 578 -6.50 -21.52 7.42
N ASN A 579 -6.40 -22.77 7.89
CA ASN A 579 -7.40 -23.80 7.64
C ASN A 579 -8.75 -23.45 8.29
N TYR A 580 -8.74 -22.87 9.49
CA TYR A 580 -9.97 -22.43 10.11
C TYR A 580 -10.69 -21.37 9.26
N LEU A 581 -9.95 -20.39 8.71
CA LEU A 581 -10.55 -19.36 7.85
C LEU A 581 -11.09 -19.98 6.55
N ASN A 582 -10.35 -20.86 5.90
CA ASN A 582 -10.83 -21.62 4.73
C ASN A 582 -12.15 -22.36 5.04
N ASP A 583 -12.23 -23.06 6.18
CA ASP A 583 -13.36 -23.94 6.45
C ASP A 583 -14.62 -23.21 6.98
N ASN A 584 -14.47 -21.99 7.51
CA ASN A 584 -15.53 -21.33 8.30
C ASN A 584 -15.95 -19.95 7.76
N THR A 585 -15.37 -19.48 6.65
CA THR A 585 -15.62 -18.15 6.12
C THR A 585 -15.74 -18.17 4.60
N THR A 586 -16.43 -17.20 4.02
CA THR A 586 -16.65 -17.11 2.57
C THR A 586 -16.30 -15.73 2.05
N TYR A 587 -15.84 -15.64 0.80
CA TYR A 587 -15.63 -14.35 0.15
C TYR A 587 -16.95 -13.61 -0.12
N ASP A 588 -16.96 -12.28 0.02
CA ASP A 588 -18.13 -11.44 -0.27
C ASP A 588 -18.12 -10.91 -1.72
N ASP A 589 -18.53 -11.77 -2.66
CA ASP A 589 -18.63 -11.41 -4.08
C ASP A 589 -19.54 -10.19 -4.33
N ALA A 590 -20.56 -9.99 -3.50
CA ALA A 590 -21.50 -8.89 -3.65
C ALA A 590 -20.89 -7.56 -3.20
N ALA A 591 -20.07 -7.57 -2.14
CA ALA A 591 -19.28 -6.42 -1.73
C ALA A 591 -18.23 -6.06 -2.80
N LEU A 592 -17.54 -7.05 -3.37
CA LEU A 592 -16.58 -6.82 -4.45
C LEU A 592 -17.26 -6.21 -5.68
N GLU A 593 -18.39 -6.75 -6.11
CA GLU A 593 -19.13 -6.22 -7.26
C GLU A 593 -19.61 -4.78 -7.00
N ASN A 594 -20.04 -4.46 -5.78
CA ASN A 594 -20.39 -3.10 -5.41
C ASN A 594 -19.17 -2.16 -5.40
N ALA A 595 -18.03 -2.59 -4.87
CA ALA A 595 -16.79 -1.82 -4.91
C ALA A 595 -16.36 -1.54 -6.36
N LYS A 596 -16.44 -2.54 -7.26
CA LYS A 596 -16.18 -2.37 -8.70
C LYS A 596 -17.09 -1.33 -9.34
N GLN A 597 -18.39 -1.38 -9.04
CA GLN A 597 -19.37 -0.38 -9.53
C GLN A 597 -19.06 1.04 -9.04
N GLN A 598 -18.45 1.16 -7.86
CA GLN A 598 -18.00 2.41 -7.25
C GLN A 598 -16.51 2.72 -7.53
N GLN A 599 -15.89 2.01 -8.48
CA GLN A 599 -14.49 2.18 -8.87
C GLN A 599 -13.50 2.08 -7.70
N PHE A 600 -13.80 1.23 -6.71
CA PHE A 600 -13.02 1.02 -5.49
C PHE A 600 -12.80 2.28 -4.63
N LYS A 601 -13.61 3.34 -4.82
CA LYS A 601 -13.54 4.56 -4.00
C LYS A 601 -14.48 4.53 -2.78
N SER A 602 -15.52 3.69 -2.82
CA SER A 602 -16.48 3.54 -1.72
C SER A 602 -17.29 2.25 -1.86
N VAL A 603 -18.07 1.92 -0.83
CA VAL A 603 -19.09 0.86 -0.87
C VAL A 603 -20.38 1.31 -0.20
N ASP A 604 -21.49 0.64 -0.54
CA ASP A 604 -22.75 0.82 0.16
C ASP A 604 -22.60 0.42 1.64
N ALA A 605 -23.22 1.17 2.55
CA ALA A 605 -23.17 0.92 4.00
C ALA A 605 -23.49 -0.52 4.45
N LYS A 606 -24.26 -1.28 3.65
CA LYS A 606 -24.60 -2.68 3.93
C LYS A 606 -23.38 -3.63 3.82
N PHE A 607 -22.34 -3.22 3.09
CA PHE A 607 -21.11 -3.97 2.85
C PHE A 607 -19.95 -3.53 3.73
N ASN A 608 -20.05 -2.44 4.51
CA ASN A 608 -18.96 -1.92 5.35
C ASN A 608 -18.30 -3.00 6.22
N ASP A 609 -19.11 -3.87 6.84
CA ASP A 609 -18.58 -4.93 7.70
C ASP A 609 -17.69 -5.94 6.95
N SER A 610 -17.92 -6.14 5.65
CA SER A 610 -17.16 -7.07 4.81
C SER A 610 -15.70 -6.66 4.61
N PHE A 611 -15.36 -5.40 4.90
CA PHE A 611 -14.01 -4.84 4.80
C PHE A 611 -13.29 -4.78 6.16
N SER A 612 -13.89 -5.32 7.22
CA SER A 612 -13.32 -5.30 8.58
C SER A 612 -13.26 -6.69 9.20
N THR A 613 -12.44 -6.85 10.23
CA THR A 613 -12.35 -8.07 11.06
C THR A 613 -13.72 -8.57 11.55
N TYR A 614 -14.70 -7.67 11.72
CA TYR A 614 -16.07 -8.02 12.10
C TYR A 614 -16.77 -8.91 11.06
N GLY A 615 -16.54 -8.66 9.77
CA GLY A 615 -17.09 -9.45 8.66
C GLY A 615 -16.68 -10.91 8.76
N ILE A 616 -15.39 -11.17 8.95
CA ILE A 616 -14.83 -12.52 9.02
C ILE A 616 -15.18 -13.21 10.34
N LEU A 617 -14.87 -12.60 11.50
CA LEU A 617 -15.04 -13.29 12.78
C LEU A 617 -16.49 -13.41 13.22
N VAL A 618 -17.35 -12.43 12.92
CA VAL A 618 -18.74 -12.42 13.39
C VAL A 618 -19.73 -12.79 12.28
N LYS A 619 -19.61 -12.22 11.07
CA LYS A 619 -20.54 -12.49 9.96
C LYS A 619 -20.13 -13.68 9.09
N LYS A 620 -18.91 -14.18 9.23
CA LYS A 620 -18.31 -15.27 8.42
C LYS A 620 -18.21 -14.94 6.92
N VAL A 621 -18.18 -13.67 6.56
CA VAL A 621 -18.12 -13.20 5.18
C VAL A 621 -17.36 -11.89 5.07
N GLY A 622 -16.46 -11.77 4.08
CA GLY A 622 -15.63 -10.58 3.92
C GLY A 622 -14.75 -10.62 2.65
N VAL A 623 -13.94 -9.58 2.47
CA VAL A 623 -12.99 -9.41 1.35
C VAL A 623 -11.53 -9.47 1.81
N CYS A 624 -10.57 -9.36 0.88
CA CYS A 624 -9.15 -9.59 1.16
C CYS A 624 -8.60 -8.82 2.38
N MET A 625 -8.94 -7.55 2.53
CA MET A 625 -8.51 -6.75 3.68
C MET A 625 -8.98 -7.33 5.03
N SER A 626 -10.24 -7.75 5.10
CA SER A 626 -10.80 -8.34 6.31
C SER A 626 -10.18 -9.70 6.66
N TYR A 627 -9.79 -10.49 5.64
CA TYR A 627 -9.04 -11.73 5.85
C TYR A 627 -7.65 -11.43 6.40
N ALA A 628 -6.93 -10.48 5.81
CA ALA A 628 -5.58 -10.10 6.23
C ALA A 628 -5.54 -9.57 7.68
N HIS A 629 -6.46 -8.66 8.04
CA HIS A 629 -6.61 -8.16 9.40
C HIS A 629 -7.00 -9.28 10.38
N THR A 630 -7.93 -10.15 10.01
CA THR A 630 -8.35 -11.26 10.89
C THR A 630 -7.22 -12.25 11.11
N PHE A 631 -6.46 -12.56 10.07
CA PHE A 631 -5.33 -13.45 10.15
C PHE A 631 -4.23 -12.88 11.07
N GLN A 632 -3.92 -11.58 10.95
CA GLN A 632 -2.99 -10.90 11.86
C GLN A 632 -3.50 -10.94 13.30
N LEU A 633 -4.74 -10.55 13.56
CA LEU A 633 -5.33 -10.57 14.91
C LEU A 633 -5.25 -11.96 15.56
N LEU A 634 -5.61 -13.01 14.82
CA LEU A 634 -5.52 -14.38 15.33
C LEU A 634 -4.07 -14.82 15.55
N SER A 635 -3.14 -14.37 14.72
CA SER A 635 -1.70 -14.64 14.85
C SER A 635 -1.11 -13.95 16.08
N ASP A 636 -1.49 -12.70 16.34
CA ASP A 636 -1.08 -11.93 17.53
C ASP A 636 -1.50 -12.63 18.83
N LEU A 637 -2.76 -13.07 18.89
CA LEU A 637 -3.32 -13.81 20.04
C LEU A 637 -2.56 -15.11 20.35
N VAL A 638 -1.85 -15.68 19.38
CA VAL A 638 -1.05 -16.90 19.54
C VAL A 638 0.46 -16.67 19.47
N GLN A 639 0.87 -15.40 19.45
CA GLN A 639 2.26 -14.92 19.41
C GLN A 639 3.04 -15.41 18.17
N VAL A 640 2.40 -15.36 17.00
CA VAL A 640 3.03 -15.59 15.69
C VAL A 640 3.19 -14.22 15.03
N PRO A 641 4.43 -13.68 14.92
CA PRO A 641 4.64 -12.35 14.37
C PRO A 641 4.19 -12.28 12.91
N SER A 642 3.32 -11.33 12.61
CA SER A 642 2.79 -11.09 11.27
C SER A 642 2.51 -9.61 11.05
N MET A 643 2.51 -9.20 9.79
CA MET A 643 2.08 -7.87 9.36
C MET A 643 1.08 -8.00 8.22
N VAL A 644 0.21 -7.01 8.10
CA VAL A 644 -0.63 -6.84 6.92
C VAL A 644 0.20 -6.19 5.82
N VAL A 645 -0.02 -6.64 4.59
CA VAL A 645 0.58 -6.10 3.38
C VAL A 645 -0.53 -5.59 2.48
N THR A 646 -0.36 -4.38 1.96
CA THR A 646 -1.19 -3.76 0.92
C THR A 646 -0.45 -3.79 -0.42
N GLY A 647 -1.22 -3.77 -1.50
CA GLY A 647 -0.67 -3.78 -2.84
C GLY A 647 -1.75 -4.04 -3.89
N THR A 648 -1.35 -4.69 -4.98
CA THR A 648 -2.25 -5.11 -6.05
C THR A 648 -2.07 -6.58 -6.38
N MET A 649 -3.12 -7.19 -6.94
CA MET A 649 -3.12 -8.49 -7.61
C MET A 649 -3.87 -8.32 -8.94
N ASP A 650 -3.26 -8.70 -10.06
CA ASP A 650 -3.73 -8.42 -11.44
C ASP A 650 -4.13 -6.93 -11.66
N GLY A 651 -3.42 -6.00 -11.02
CA GLY A 651 -3.69 -4.56 -11.14
C GLY A 651 -4.88 -4.05 -10.34
N VAL A 652 -5.51 -4.88 -9.50
CA VAL A 652 -6.59 -4.48 -8.58
C VAL A 652 -6.06 -4.50 -7.14
N ASN A 653 -6.44 -3.52 -6.32
CA ASN A 653 -6.02 -3.43 -4.91
C ASN A 653 -6.23 -4.76 -4.18
N HIS A 654 -5.22 -5.24 -3.46
CA HIS A 654 -5.27 -6.49 -2.73
C HIS A 654 -4.53 -6.37 -1.41
N ALA A 655 -4.86 -7.24 -0.46
CA ALA A 655 -4.17 -7.29 0.81
C ALA A 655 -3.99 -8.73 1.28
N TRP A 656 -2.82 -8.99 1.86
CA TRP A 656 -2.41 -10.29 2.37
C TRP A 656 -1.51 -10.10 3.60
N ASN A 657 -0.80 -11.14 4.04
CA ASN A 657 0.09 -11.04 5.19
C ASN A 657 1.52 -11.46 4.86
N LYS A 658 2.48 -10.84 5.56
CA LYS A 658 3.80 -11.42 5.77
C LYS A 658 3.86 -11.99 7.18
N VAL A 659 4.42 -13.18 7.32
CA VAL A 659 4.49 -13.93 8.58
C VAL A 659 5.92 -14.37 8.84
N LYS A 660 6.38 -14.28 10.09
CA LYS A 660 7.73 -14.66 10.46
C LYS A 660 7.76 -16.10 10.99
N ILE A 661 8.29 -17.02 10.19
CA ILE A 661 8.45 -18.44 10.53
C ILE A 661 9.91 -18.83 10.43
N GLY A 662 10.43 -19.53 11.46
CA GLY A 662 11.84 -19.96 11.46
C GLY A 662 12.85 -18.81 11.47
N GLY A 663 12.42 -17.58 11.76
CA GLY A 663 13.26 -16.36 11.65
C GLY A 663 13.23 -15.70 10.28
N GLU A 664 12.58 -16.31 9.28
CA GLU A 664 12.42 -15.80 7.92
C GLU A 664 11.00 -15.25 7.72
N TRP A 665 10.86 -14.22 6.90
CA TRP A 665 9.57 -13.72 6.47
C TRP A 665 9.08 -14.51 5.26
N VAL A 666 7.78 -14.80 5.24
CA VAL A 666 7.09 -15.46 4.13
C VAL A 666 5.76 -14.77 3.84
N ASN A 667 5.28 -14.83 2.60
CA ASN A 667 3.95 -14.38 2.23
C ASN A 667 2.91 -15.44 2.62
N VAL A 668 1.71 -14.99 2.97
CA VAL A 668 0.53 -15.83 3.25
C VAL A 668 -0.72 -15.07 2.81
N ASP A 669 -1.53 -15.66 1.93
CA ASP A 669 -2.85 -15.12 1.56
C ASP A 669 -3.97 -16.06 2.02
N ALA A 670 -4.61 -15.72 3.13
CA ALA A 670 -5.75 -16.46 3.69
C ALA A 670 -7.05 -16.28 2.88
N THR A 671 -7.11 -15.30 1.98
CA THR A 671 -8.28 -14.98 1.14
C THR A 671 -8.40 -15.96 -0.01
N ASN A 672 -7.33 -16.15 -0.77
CA ASN A 672 -7.29 -16.96 -1.98
C ASN A 672 -7.08 -18.46 -1.70
N ASN A 673 -7.76 -18.95 -0.68
CA ASN A 673 -7.78 -20.36 -0.25
C ASN A 673 -8.64 -21.26 -1.16
N GLU A 674 -8.72 -22.56 -0.85
CA GLU A 674 -9.43 -23.55 -1.66
C GLU A 674 -10.92 -23.23 -1.83
N THR A 675 -11.59 -22.82 -0.76
CA THR A 675 -13.04 -22.57 -0.80
C THR A 675 -13.40 -21.33 -1.60
N ASN A 676 -12.51 -20.33 -1.62
CA ASN A 676 -12.74 -19.05 -2.27
C ASN A 676 -12.25 -19.00 -3.72
N SER A 677 -11.02 -19.49 -3.99
CA SER A 677 -10.38 -19.44 -5.32
C SER A 677 -10.41 -20.79 -6.06
N GLY A 678 -10.68 -21.89 -5.35
CA GLY A 678 -10.48 -23.25 -5.89
C GLY A 678 -9.02 -23.71 -5.85
N LEU A 679 -8.10 -22.88 -5.33
CA LEU A 679 -6.68 -23.18 -5.22
C LEU A 679 -6.28 -23.31 -3.74
N PRO A 680 -6.04 -24.53 -3.24
CA PRO A 680 -5.60 -24.73 -1.87
C PRO A 680 -4.18 -24.18 -1.67
N TYR A 681 -3.95 -23.41 -0.60
CA TYR A 681 -2.61 -22.94 -0.19
C TYR A 681 -1.90 -22.02 -1.20
N LEU A 682 -2.65 -21.25 -2.01
CA LEU A 682 -2.05 -20.20 -2.83
C LEU A 682 -1.26 -19.22 -1.96
N LEU A 683 -0.01 -18.95 -2.35
CA LEU A 683 0.97 -18.14 -1.60
C LEU A 683 1.24 -18.58 -0.15
N TYR A 684 0.81 -19.76 0.30
CA TYR A 684 1.07 -20.15 1.68
C TYR A 684 2.56 -20.43 1.92
N ASN A 685 3.18 -19.57 2.73
CA ASN A 685 4.60 -19.54 3.06
C ASN A 685 5.53 -19.30 1.85
N SER A 686 5.06 -18.58 0.83
CA SER A 686 5.81 -18.33 -0.40
C SER A 686 6.78 -17.14 -0.28
N ASN A 687 7.81 -17.12 -1.12
CA ASN A 687 8.74 -15.99 -1.22
C ASN A 687 8.20 -14.86 -2.14
N ASP A 688 8.87 -13.72 -2.16
CA ASP A 688 8.47 -12.54 -2.95
C ASP A 688 8.52 -12.80 -4.46
N ALA A 689 9.43 -13.67 -4.92
CA ALA A 689 9.51 -14.05 -6.34
C ALA A 689 8.29 -14.88 -6.79
N THR A 690 7.80 -15.78 -5.94
CA THR A 690 6.56 -16.52 -6.19
C THR A 690 5.36 -15.58 -6.15
N ALA A 691 5.30 -14.65 -5.19
CA ALA A 691 4.25 -13.63 -5.13
C ALA A 691 4.17 -12.81 -6.43
N ALA A 692 5.31 -12.29 -6.90
CA ALA A 692 5.39 -11.55 -8.15
C ALA A 692 5.02 -12.39 -9.39
N ASN A 693 5.23 -13.71 -9.37
CA ASN A 693 4.88 -14.60 -10.49
C ASN A 693 3.36 -14.85 -10.62
N VAL A 694 2.59 -14.60 -9.56
CA VAL A 694 1.12 -14.59 -9.58
C VAL A 694 0.58 -13.17 -9.39
N ASP A 695 1.36 -12.18 -9.84
CA ASP A 695 0.97 -10.77 -9.97
C ASP A 695 0.67 -10.04 -8.64
N TYR A 696 1.19 -10.53 -7.51
CA TYR A 696 1.15 -9.78 -6.25
C TYR A 696 2.26 -8.74 -6.24
N VAL A 697 1.88 -7.47 -6.15
CA VAL A 697 2.80 -6.33 -6.10
C VAL A 697 2.52 -5.54 -4.83
N MET A 698 3.46 -5.58 -3.89
CA MET A 698 3.42 -4.81 -2.64
C MET A 698 3.56 -3.31 -2.93
N ASP A 699 2.74 -2.49 -2.27
CA ASP A 699 2.89 -1.04 -2.22
C ASP A 699 3.63 -0.60 -0.94
N ASN A 700 3.76 0.71 -0.74
CA ASN A 700 4.46 1.27 0.40
C ASN A 700 3.55 1.75 1.55
N SER A 701 2.23 1.59 1.45
CA SER A 701 1.28 2.19 2.40
C SER A 701 1.17 1.41 3.73
N SER A 702 1.49 0.11 3.70
CA SER A 702 1.33 -0.75 4.89
C SER A 702 2.42 -0.58 5.96
N TRP A 703 3.54 0.09 5.65
CA TRP A 703 4.65 0.27 6.58
C TRP A 703 5.53 1.49 6.21
N LEU A 704 6.40 1.94 7.11
CA LEU A 704 7.34 3.02 6.80
C LEU A 704 8.28 2.62 5.65
N ASP A 705 8.37 3.47 4.63
CA ASP A 705 9.18 3.30 3.40
C ASP A 705 10.57 2.69 3.66
N HIS A 706 11.28 3.24 4.65
CA HIS A 706 12.67 2.91 4.93
C HIS A 706 12.85 1.58 5.69
N GLU A 707 11.76 1.03 6.23
CA GLU A 707 11.75 -0.21 7.01
C GLU A 707 11.17 -1.40 6.22
N LEU A 708 10.52 -1.18 5.07
CA LEU A 708 9.97 -2.26 4.23
C LEU A 708 11.00 -3.36 3.89
N SER A 709 12.27 -2.98 3.73
CA SER A 709 13.37 -3.93 3.47
C SER A 709 13.60 -4.96 4.59
N LEU A 710 13.10 -4.72 5.80
CA LEU A 710 13.18 -5.66 6.94
C LEU A 710 12.27 -6.88 6.77
N PHE A 711 11.31 -6.82 5.83
CA PHE A 711 10.26 -7.84 5.63
C PHE A 711 10.44 -8.66 4.36
N GLN A 712 11.62 -8.64 3.75
CA GLN A 712 11.90 -9.39 2.52
C GLN A 712 11.73 -10.91 2.74
N ALA A 713 10.93 -11.54 1.88
CA ALA A 713 10.73 -12.98 1.85
C ALA A 713 11.56 -13.57 0.70
N THR A 714 12.75 -14.07 1.01
CA THR A 714 13.72 -14.54 0.00
C THR A 714 13.78 -16.06 -0.13
N SER A 715 13.40 -16.78 0.92
CA SER A 715 13.50 -18.23 1.05
C SER A 715 12.20 -18.93 0.67
N ASN A 716 12.30 -20.04 -0.08
CA ASN A 716 11.17 -20.94 -0.36
C ASN A 716 11.20 -22.19 0.54
N ALA A 717 12.02 -22.21 1.59
CA ALA A 717 12.19 -23.40 2.44
C ALA A 717 10.90 -23.82 3.16
N HIS A 718 10.02 -22.85 3.44
CA HIS A 718 8.75 -23.05 4.14
C HIS A 718 7.54 -23.17 3.20
N ASP A 719 7.73 -22.97 1.90
CA ASP A 719 6.65 -22.91 0.92
C ASP A 719 5.88 -24.24 0.85
N TYR A 720 4.55 -24.16 0.84
CA TYR A 720 3.69 -25.34 0.88
C TYR A 720 3.95 -26.29 -0.29
N TYR A 721 4.06 -25.76 -1.51
CA TYR A 721 4.22 -26.57 -2.72
C TYR A 721 5.62 -27.17 -2.83
N VAL A 722 6.64 -26.50 -2.29
CA VAL A 722 7.99 -27.07 -2.17
C VAL A 722 7.99 -28.20 -1.15
N THR A 723 7.53 -27.94 0.08
CA THR A 723 7.62 -28.88 1.21
C THR A 723 6.78 -30.15 0.99
N HIS A 724 5.70 -30.06 0.21
CA HIS A 724 4.83 -31.19 -0.13
C HIS A 724 5.19 -31.86 -1.46
N GLY A 725 6.26 -31.42 -2.14
CA GLY A 725 6.71 -32.01 -3.40
C GLY A 725 5.71 -31.82 -4.55
N LEU A 726 4.93 -30.74 -4.53
CA LEU A 726 3.94 -30.37 -5.54
C LEU A 726 4.48 -29.41 -6.61
N GLU A 727 5.74 -28.98 -6.49
CA GLU A 727 6.43 -28.17 -7.48
C GLU A 727 7.13 -29.02 -8.56
N ALA A 728 7.01 -28.62 -9.83
CA ALA A 728 7.61 -29.24 -10.99
C ALA A 728 8.46 -28.23 -11.78
N ASP A 729 9.76 -28.48 -11.89
CA ASP A 729 10.73 -27.67 -12.62
C ASP A 729 10.86 -28.03 -14.12
N SER A 730 10.15 -29.08 -14.54
CA SER A 730 10.21 -29.61 -15.89
C SER A 730 8.90 -30.33 -16.25
N LEU A 731 8.61 -30.43 -17.54
CA LEU A 731 7.40 -31.13 -18.02
C LEU A 731 7.41 -32.62 -17.65
N GLU A 732 8.58 -33.25 -17.56
CA GLU A 732 8.70 -34.63 -17.06
C GLU A 732 8.40 -34.74 -15.56
N ALA A 733 8.88 -33.80 -14.75
CA ALA A 733 8.54 -33.74 -13.33
C ALA A 733 7.04 -33.50 -13.14
N TYR A 734 6.44 -32.62 -13.94
CA TYR A 734 5.00 -32.34 -13.95
C TYR A 734 4.18 -33.60 -14.20
N LYS A 735 4.46 -34.32 -15.30
CA LYS A 735 3.75 -35.58 -15.62
C LYS A 735 3.90 -36.62 -14.51
N THR A 736 5.09 -36.72 -13.93
CA THR A 736 5.37 -37.67 -12.83
C THR A 736 4.53 -37.35 -11.60
N LYS A 737 4.51 -36.09 -11.17
CA LYS A 737 3.74 -35.64 -10.00
C LYS A 737 2.24 -35.76 -10.23
N LEU A 738 1.75 -35.37 -11.41
CA LEU A 738 0.35 -35.55 -11.78
C LEU A 738 -0.07 -37.02 -11.69
N ALA A 739 0.75 -37.91 -12.23
CA ALA A 739 0.53 -39.36 -12.15
C ALA A 739 0.51 -39.87 -10.70
N GLU A 740 1.37 -39.35 -9.82
CA GLU A 740 1.39 -39.70 -8.40
C GLU A 740 0.12 -39.26 -7.67
N GLN A 741 -0.34 -38.03 -7.91
CA GLN A 741 -1.58 -37.50 -7.33
C GLN A 741 -2.82 -38.27 -7.82
N LEU A 742 -2.86 -38.63 -9.11
CA LEU A 742 -3.90 -39.48 -9.68
C LEU A 742 -3.99 -40.86 -9.00
N LYS A 743 -2.84 -41.49 -8.73
CA LYS A 743 -2.78 -42.79 -8.00
C LYS A 743 -3.30 -42.69 -6.57
N GLN A 744 -3.19 -41.52 -5.95
CA GLN A 744 -3.73 -41.27 -4.61
C GLN A 744 -5.25 -41.04 -4.61
N GLY A 745 -5.90 -41.06 -5.78
CA GLY A 745 -7.34 -40.92 -5.90
C GLY A 745 -7.85 -39.50 -5.68
N LYS A 746 -6.97 -38.49 -5.73
CA LYS A 746 -7.34 -37.07 -5.62
C LYS A 746 -8.26 -36.67 -6.78
N THR A 747 -9.26 -35.85 -6.48
CA THR A 747 -10.21 -35.30 -7.47
C THR A 747 -9.84 -33.88 -7.89
N LEU A 748 -9.26 -33.11 -6.98
CA LEU A 748 -8.59 -31.85 -7.26
C LEU A 748 -7.08 -32.07 -7.08
N ILE A 749 -6.31 -31.76 -8.11
CA ILE A 749 -4.84 -31.87 -8.14
C ILE A 749 -4.30 -30.50 -8.50
N VAL A 750 -3.49 -29.91 -7.62
CA VAL A 750 -2.83 -28.63 -7.90
C VAL A 750 -1.33 -28.81 -7.83
N LEU A 751 -0.64 -28.39 -8.90
CA LEU A 751 0.81 -28.44 -9.03
C LEU A 751 1.34 -27.06 -9.38
N ARG A 752 2.50 -26.68 -8.83
CA ARG A 752 3.21 -25.48 -9.26
C ARG A 752 4.21 -25.85 -10.35
N VAL A 753 4.12 -25.27 -11.53
CA VAL A 753 4.94 -25.57 -12.71
C VAL A 753 5.86 -24.37 -12.98
N LEU A 754 7.15 -24.58 -12.77
CA LEU A 754 8.20 -23.60 -13.09
C LEU A 754 8.81 -23.80 -14.48
N ALA A 755 8.41 -24.89 -15.17
CA ALA A 755 8.86 -25.19 -16.50
C ALA A 755 8.34 -24.13 -17.49
N ASP A 756 9.22 -23.63 -18.34
CA ASP A 756 8.85 -22.80 -19.49
C ASP A 756 8.17 -23.69 -20.55
N THR A 757 6.85 -23.80 -20.46
CA THR A 757 6.00 -24.60 -21.35
C THR A 757 4.72 -23.83 -21.64
N ASP A 758 4.23 -23.92 -22.86
CA ASP A 758 2.97 -23.27 -23.21
C ASP A 758 1.76 -24.06 -22.69
N SER A 759 0.65 -23.35 -22.47
CA SER A 759 -0.59 -23.92 -21.94
C SER A 759 -1.14 -25.06 -22.82
N ALA A 760 -0.89 -25.05 -24.13
CA ALA A 760 -1.39 -26.08 -25.04
C ALA A 760 -0.61 -27.40 -24.87
N GLU A 761 0.72 -27.32 -24.79
CA GLU A 761 1.58 -28.45 -24.47
C GLU A 761 1.23 -29.01 -23.09
N LEU A 762 1.07 -28.14 -22.09
CA LEU A 762 0.70 -28.54 -20.74
C LEU A 762 -0.64 -29.26 -20.72
N THR A 763 -1.68 -28.68 -21.34
CA THR A 763 -3.02 -29.28 -21.48
C THR A 763 -2.94 -30.65 -22.16
N GLN A 764 -2.16 -30.76 -23.25
CA GLN A 764 -1.96 -32.02 -23.95
C GLN A 764 -1.32 -33.06 -23.03
N LYS A 765 -0.27 -32.69 -22.28
CA LYS A 765 0.41 -33.61 -21.34
C LYS A 765 -0.48 -34.01 -20.18
N THR A 766 -1.29 -33.10 -19.66
CA THR A 766 -2.33 -33.39 -18.66
C THR A 766 -3.29 -34.46 -19.17
N ALA A 767 -3.82 -34.27 -20.38
CA ALA A 767 -4.74 -35.22 -21.00
C ALA A 767 -4.08 -36.59 -21.25
N GLU A 768 -2.82 -36.61 -21.72
CA GLU A 768 -2.04 -37.83 -21.91
C GLU A 768 -1.90 -38.62 -20.61
N VAL A 769 -1.53 -37.95 -19.51
CA VAL A 769 -1.34 -38.57 -18.20
C VAL A 769 -2.69 -39.06 -17.64
N ILE A 770 -3.74 -38.24 -17.65
CA ILE A 770 -5.07 -38.66 -17.19
C ILE A 770 -5.55 -39.88 -17.96
N LYS A 771 -5.41 -39.87 -19.30
CA LYS A 771 -5.82 -40.99 -20.15
C LYS A 771 -5.04 -42.28 -19.85
N GLN A 772 -3.74 -42.15 -19.55
CA GLN A 772 -2.90 -43.29 -19.21
C GLN A 772 -3.32 -43.95 -17.89
N TYR A 773 -3.78 -43.16 -16.92
CA TYR A 773 -4.11 -43.65 -15.57
C TYR A 773 -5.59 -43.99 -15.38
N ASP A 774 -6.48 -43.12 -15.85
CA ASP A 774 -7.93 -43.30 -15.77
C ASP A 774 -8.63 -42.55 -16.91
N ALA A 775 -8.70 -43.20 -18.08
CA ALA A 775 -9.35 -42.65 -19.27
C ALA A 775 -10.83 -42.29 -19.06
N SER A 776 -11.50 -42.82 -18.03
CA SER A 776 -12.90 -42.49 -17.74
C SER A 776 -13.07 -41.08 -17.17
N LYS A 777 -12.03 -40.55 -16.50
CA LYS A 777 -12.03 -39.20 -15.91
C LYS A 777 -11.79 -38.09 -16.93
N LEU A 778 -11.15 -38.39 -18.06
CA LEU A 778 -10.79 -37.40 -19.07
C LEU A 778 -12.00 -36.60 -19.58
N ALA A 779 -13.17 -37.23 -19.69
CA ALA A 779 -14.38 -36.58 -20.21
C ALA A 779 -14.94 -35.48 -19.28
N ASN A 780 -14.62 -35.54 -17.98
CA ASN A 780 -15.06 -34.57 -16.97
C ASN A 780 -13.90 -33.72 -16.43
N ALA A 781 -12.69 -33.94 -16.96
CA ALA A 781 -11.51 -33.25 -16.47
C ALA A 781 -11.52 -31.78 -16.89
N GLY A 782 -11.35 -30.88 -15.93
CA GLY A 782 -11.11 -29.46 -16.14
C GLY A 782 -9.70 -29.08 -15.72
N MET A 783 -9.09 -28.11 -16.41
CA MET A 783 -7.78 -27.56 -16.05
C MET A 783 -7.85 -26.04 -16.02
N ILE A 784 -7.34 -25.44 -14.95
CA ILE A 784 -7.21 -24.00 -14.73
C ILE A 784 -5.74 -23.69 -14.45
N GLU A 785 -5.25 -22.59 -15.00
CA GLU A 785 -3.89 -22.09 -14.78
C GLU A 785 -3.98 -20.69 -14.15
N LEU A 786 -3.19 -20.43 -13.11
CA LEU A 786 -3.03 -19.12 -12.46
C LEU A 786 -1.54 -18.88 -12.20
N GLY A 787 -0.89 -18.05 -13.00
CA GLY A 787 0.57 -17.92 -13.01
C GLY A 787 1.24 -19.30 -13.14
N SER A 788 2.12 -19.65 -12.21
CA SER A 788 2.75 -20.98 -12.16
C SER A 788 1.87 -22.10 -11.58
N TYR A 789 0.64 -21.84 -11.13
CA TYR A 789 -0.22 -22.86 -10.54
C TYR A 789 -1.12 -23.51 -11.59
N VAL A 790 -1.19 -24.85 -11.58
CA VAL A 790 -2.02 -25.65 -12.49
C VAL A 790 -2.95 -26.51 -11.65
N ALA A 791 -4.25 -26.20 -11.69
CA ALA A 791 -5.29 -26.94 -11.02
C ALA A 791 -6.06 -27.84 -11.99
N ILE A 792 -6.21 -29.10 -11.62
CA ILE A 792 -6.85 -30.14 -12.43
C ILE A 792 -7.97 -30.74 -11.59
N GLN A 793 -9.19 -30.57 -12.06
CA GLN A 793 -10.38 -31.16 -11.48
C GLN A 793 -10.79 -32.38 -12.32
N LEU A 794 -11.12 -33.50 -11.69
CA LEU A 794 -11.47 -34.78 -12.35
C LEU A 794 -12.91 -35.23 -12.11
#